data_AF-A0A523TFE6-F1
#
_entry.id   AF-A0A523TFE6-F1
#
_cell.length_a   1.000
_cell.length_b   1.000
_cell.length_c   1.000
_cell.angle_alpha   90.00
_cell.angle_beta   90.00
_cell.angle_gamma   90.00
#
_symmetry.space_group_name_H-M   'P 1'
#
loop_
_entity.id
_entity.type
_entity.pdbx_description
1 polymer ?
#
loop_
_entity_poly.entity_id
_entity_poly.type
_entity_poly.pdbx_seq_one_letter_code
_entity_poly.pdbx_strand_id
1 'polypeptide(L)'
;MTLKTTRNILLYSFMFAVLLTLTFQPLQQNNDFTNEEINIEDNLLVKQGLDQKDTSLSMESYLHNYTLYGNYSAVDARDLIVDGDYAYLADGVNGFRILNQTDKTNITEIGFFINGTEIAYSLYVQGDVAYLCYGLNGLVILDITNKISPVVLFTMKDQFGIANCYGIDIDGVFAYLAYGIFGMAIVDITNPSQPLFVGKYHKVDIDVRDVKVYNIYAFIADADYGVHKISISNKENPLRLGGYNSGSAKQIEISITTDYYYAFVADYNGFFILSLYSHPHPTLVYQYSDATHAADVYLEKRTAFVTYEDNIGLRLFNASDVLDVEFAGQYEDTGEGYGLRVEDEYAYILDGAEGIELILLDSDSDELYDGYEITDVLTDPFNPDTDNDTLLDGPEFYGYHAPDNPYATSDYFYGLDPLNIDSDNDTIRDDEEIFLGIDGYRTNPINNDTDADDLEDRYELGGIFYPTSLFANGSGYIFTDPTDVDTDDDQLWDGEEINIYGTDPLNEDTDGDEMPDNYEVDYFLDPLSDDTNSDKDNDGLTNFYEFNVTGTNPNNNDTDDDGLTDGEEVNGYFNDTHTYANGTGWIVTGKPLNSDSDGDGLKDGIEVKFSDSNPLDADSDDDQLSDFDEYITHGTNVNSNDTDNDDLPDYWEVTYGTNPLLIDTFDDPDSDNLTNWQEFQLGTDPHDADTDGDGMPDGWEIDNLFNPLVQDGLSDADNDGLTNTEEFEAGTNPRNPDTDADGLGDEWEIDNGTDPNTDDASDDPDTDGLTNEEEMINETDPYDEDSDDDGLTDGEEVDTYGTDPNNRDTDFDTYSDLEEILEGTDPLDSNSNPRQRLTTILVAIGTSSAVGVLILLTIFFIVYWTTRPEQKMFRFIAKQKSAGLVSLSIKEISVHVDKKLNKGDVKQLVNEFSAVKGLTLVGNKIWLTSREEIEKNIEEYHSWLNQVDSRVITKKALKEISERITNDIKMCEKLQFNDLLSELNKIIVKLD
;
A
#
# COMPACT_ATOMS: atom_id res chain seq x y z
N MET A 1 45.48 0.02 36.86
CA MET A 1 44.29 -0.59 36.22
C MET A 1 43.43 -1.32 37.26
N THR A 2 42.11 -1.36 37.10
CA THR A 2 41.24 -2.57 37.28
C THR A 2 39.73 -2.24 37.20
N LEU A 3 38.94 -3.22 36.75
CA LEU A 3 37.51 -3.42 37.06
C LEU A 3 36.45 -2.38 36.58
N LYS A 4 36.79 -1.43 35.70
CA LYS A 4 35.77 -0.57 35.05
C LYS A 4 35.14 -1.20 33.78
N THR A 5 35.84 -2.11 33.11
CA THR A 5 35.47 -2.64 31.77
C THR A 5 34.55 -3.87 31.81
N THR A 6 34.74 -4.80 32.76
CA THR A 6 34.04 -6.10 32.78
C THR A 6 32.56 -6.01 33.19
N ARG A 7 32.10 -4.89 33.76
CA ARG A 7 30.71 -4.74 34.25
C ARG A 7 29.71 -4.35 33.16
N ASN A 8 30.17 -3.83 32.03
CA ASN A 8 29.29 -3.33 30.97
C ASN A 8 28.76 -4.45 30.06
N ILE A 9 29.54 -5.52 29.86
CA ILE A 9 29.19 -6.62 28.96
C ILE A 9 28.02 -7.47 29.50
N LEU A 10 27.99 -7.73 30.81
CA LEU A 10 26.91 -8.49 31.47
C LEU A 10 25.58 -7.71 31.62
N LEU A 11 25.55 -6.41 31.30
CA LEU A 11 24.35 -5.58 31.44
C LEU A 11 23.43 -5.66 30.22
N TYR A 12 23.96 -5.93 29.03
CA TYR A 12 23.20 -5.97 27.79
C TYR A 12 22.47 -7.31 27.57
N SER A 13 23.05 -8.45 27.98
CA SER A 13 22.47 -9.78 27.78
C SER A 13 21.18 -10.07 28.58
N PHE A 14 20.78 -9.19 29.50
CA PHE A 14 19.57 -9.37 30.32
C PHE A 14 18.43 -8.39 29.98
N MET A 15 18.68 -7.39 29.12
CA MET A 15 17.63 -6.45 28.68
C MET A 15 16.68 -7.05 27.62
N PHE A 16 17.03 -8.18 27.03
CA PHE A 16 16.25 -8.82 25.95
C PHE A 16 15.07 -9.70 26.44
N ALA A 17 14.95 -9.94 27.76
CA ALA A 17 14.04 -10.95 28.32
C ALA A 17 12.82 -10.39 29.09
N VAL A 18 12.58 -9.08 29.05
CA VAL A 18 11.52 -8.41 29.85
C VAL A 18 10.47 -7.71 28.96
N LEU A 19 10.57 -7.88 27.63
CA LEU A 19 9.71 -7.23 26.63
C LEU A 19 8.40 -7.99 26.35
N LEU A 20 7.90 -8.77 27.33
CA LEU A 20 6.62 -9.46 27.24
C LEU A 20 5.81 -9.31 28.55
N THR A 21 4.49 -9.14 28.40
CA THR A 21 3.42 -9.29 29.43
C THR A 21 3.17 -8.16 30.45
N LEU A 22 2.67 -7.00 29.99
CA LEU A 22 1.64 -6.17 30.65
C LEU A 22 0.76 -5.59 29.52
N THR A 23 -0.57 -5.55 29.56
CA THR A 23 -1.42 -4.84 30.54
C THR A 23 -2.85 -5.41 30.65
N PHE A 24 -3.53 -5.14 31.78
CA PHE A 24 -4.99 -5.20 31.92
C PHE A 24 -5.43 -4.16 32.99
N GLN A 25 -6.19 -3.13 32.58
CA GLN A 25 -7.33 -2.44 33.26
C GLN A 25 -7.28 -2.06 34.78
N PRO A 26 -8.31 -1.38 35.39
CA PRO A 26 -9.36 -0.46 34.87
C PRO A 26 -9.56 0.87 35.70
N LEU A 27 -10.47 1.77 35.23
CA LEU A 27 -11.47 2.63 35.96
C LEU A 27 -11.00 3.55 37.15
N GLN A 28 -11.51 4.78 37.42
CA GLN A 28 -12.89 5.31 37.35
C GLN A 28 -13.00 6.82 37.75
N GLN A 29 -14.03 7.50 37.20
CA GLN A 29 -14.97 8.47 37.82
C GLN A 29 -14.71 10.00 38.08
N ASN A 30 -15.73 10.77 37.62
CA ASN A 30 -16.47 11.90 38.27
C ASN A 30 -16.34 13.36 37.77
N ASN A 31 -17.38 13.76 37.02
CA ASN A 31 -18.38 14.82 37.30
C ASN A 31 -18.25 16.29 36.82
N ASP A 32 -19.45 16.79 36.45
CA ASP A 32 -19.96 18.16 36.27
C ASP A 32 -19.31 19.00 35.13
N PHE A 33 -20.08 19.64 34.22
CA PHE A 33 -21.01 20.75 34.48
C PHE A 33 -22.04 21.03 33.34
N THR A 34 -23.29 21.26 33.77
CA THR A 34 -24.35 22.18 33.25
C THR A 34 -24.42 22.72 31.81
N ASN A 35 -25.61 22.51 31.20
CA ASN A 35 -26.49 23.41 30.43
C ASN A 35 -25.93 24.53 29.53
N GLU A 36 -26.45 24.60 28.29
CA GLU A 36 -26.99 25.84 27.73
C GLU A 36 -28.19 25.57 26.79
N GLU A 37 -29.14 26.51 26.72
CA GLU A 37 -30.39 26.42 25.94
C GLU A 37 -30.20 27.06 24.55
N ILE A 38 -30.78 26.48 23.49
CA ILE A 38 -31.23 27.26 22.31
C ILE A 38 -32.64 26.81 21.95
N ASN A 39 -33.52 27.81 21.77
CA ASN A 39 -34.94 27.67 21.50
C ASN A 39 -35.26 28.33 20.15
N ILE A 40 -35.90 27.61 19.23
CA ILE A 40 -36.55 28.19 18.05
C ILE A 40 -37.93 27.55 17.92
N GLU A 41 -38.97 28.38 18.04
CA GLU A 41 -40.34 28.02 17.70
C GLU A 41 -40.51 28.05 16.19
N ASP A 42 -41.29 27.12 15.62
CA ASP A 42 -42.23 27.52 14.57
C ASP A 42 -43.49 26.64 14.60
N ASN A 43 -44.65 27.30 14.64
CA ASN A 43 -45.97 26.65 14.68
C ASN A 43 -46.62 26.78 13.30
N LEU A 44 -46.95 25.66 12.64
CA LEU A 44 -47.96 25.64 11.59
C LEU A 44 -49.19 24.83 12.03
N LEU A 45 -50.32 25.52 12.11
CA LEU A 45 -51.63 24.95 12.41
C LEU A 45 -52.31 24.48 11.12
N VAL A 46 -52.68 23.20 11.04
CA VAL A 46 -53.73 22.72 10.13
C VAL A 46 -54.83 22.08 10.96
N LYS A 47 -56.09 22.37 10.61
CA LYS A 47 -57.26 21.96 11.40
C LYS A 47 -58.47 21.72 10.49
N GLN A 48 -59.20 20.65 10.82
CA GLN A 48 -60.56 20.30 10.37
C GLN A 48 -60.71 19.65 8.99
N GLY A 49 -61.21 18.41 9.02
CA GLY A 49 -61.63 17.60 7.88
C GLY A 49 -62.14 16.24 8.38
N LEU A 50 -63.25 16.23 9.14
CA LEU A 50 -63.92 15.01 9.57
C LEU A 50 -65.43 15.19 9.36
N ASP A 51 -65.95 14.59 8.29
CA ASP A 51 -67.36 14.25 8.15
C ASP A 51 -67.45 12.73 7.97
N GLN A 52 -68.24 12.06 8.80
CA GLN A 52 -68.54 10.64 8.66
C GLN A 52 -69.43 10.44 7.43
N LYS A 53 -69.08 9.51 6.54
CA LYS A 53 -69.95 9.09 5.42
C LYS A 53 -70.45 7.66 5.65
N ASP A 54 -71.68 7.40 5.20
CA ASP A 54 -72.50 6.28 5.65
C ASP A 54 -71.95 4.87 5.37
N THR A 55 -72.12 4.01 6.37
CA THR A 55 -72.04 2.56 6.26
C THR A 55 -73.21 2.00 5.42
N SER A 56 -73.05 1.88 4.10
CA SER A 56 -73.61 0.79 3.28
C SER A 56 -73.34 1.01 1.78
N LEU A 57 -72.46 0.21 1.20
CA LEU A 57 -72.33 0.04 -0.25
C LEU A 57 -72.43 -1.45 -0.58
N SER A 58 -73.05 -1.76 -1.72
CA SER A 58 -73.43 -3.13 -2.12
C SER A 58 -72.30 -3.86 -2.83
N MET A 59 -71.95 -5.01 -2.28
CA MET A 59 -70.75 -5.83 -2.52
C MET A 59 -70.81 -6.71 -3.80
N GLU A 60 -71.41 -6.22 -4.90
CA GLU A 60 -71.79 -7.06 -6.07
C GLU A 60 -71.23 -6.59 -7.44
N SER A 61 -70.23 -5.69 -7.52
CA SER A 61 -69.75 -5.16 -8.81
C SER A 61 -68.23 -5.13 -9.06
N TYR A 62 -67.42 -5.68 -8.16
CA TYR A 62 -65.94 -5.75 -8.28
C TYR A 62 -65.41 -7.07 -7.69
N LEU A 63 -65.86 -8.21 -8.22
CA LEU A 63 -65.20 -9.50 -7.98
C LEU A 63 -64.36 -9.82 -9.21
N HIS A 64 -63.06 -9.52 -9.13
CA HIS A 64 -62.06 -10.29 -9.89
C HIS A 64 -61.84 -11.60 -9.11
N ASN A 65 -61.98 -12.73 -9.80
CA ASN A 65 -61.82 -14.04 -9.18
C ASN A 65 -60.39 -14.52 -9.46
N TYR A 66 -59.44 -14.13 -8.61
CA TYR A 66 -58.09 -14.67 -8.64
C TYR A 66 -58.11 -16.21 -8.53
N THR A 67 -57.06 -16.87 -9.02
CA THR A 67 -57.01 -18.35 -9.07
C THR A 67 -55.82 -18.91 -8.31
N LEU A 68 -56.02 -20.08 -7.68
CA LEU A 68 -54.95 -20.86 -7.06
C LEU A 68 -54.03 -21.42 -8.14
N TYR A 69 -52.77 -21.00 -8.11
CA TYR A 69 -51.72 -21.46 -9.02
C TYR A 69 -50.97 -22.66 -8.46
N GLY A 70 -50.63 -22.62 -7.16
CA GLY A 70 -49.84 -23.65 -6.48
C GLY A 70 -50.06 -23.65 -4.98
N ASN A 71 -49.57 -24.68 -4.29
CA ASN A 71 -49.57 -24.72 -2.82
C ASN A 71 -48.40 -25.53 -2.24
N TYR A 72 -48.16 -25.34 -0.95
CA TYR A 72 -47.21 -26.11 -0.16
C TYR A 72 -47.79 -26.40 1.22
N SER A 73 -47.90 -27.67 1.61
CA SER A 73 -48.51 -28.03 2.90
C SER A 73 -47.55 -27.80 4.08
N ALA A 74 -47.93 -26.90 4.98
CA ALA A 74 -47.25 -26.60 6.24
C ALA A 74 -48.24 -26.74 7.41
N VAL A 75 -47.79 -26.59 8.67
CA VAL A 75 -48.58 -26.95 9.86
C VAL A 75 -48.91 -25.74 10.75
N ASP A 76 -48.08 -24.71 10.72
CA ASP A 76 -48.23 -23.50 11.52
C ASP A 76 -47.43 -22.35 10.85
N ALA A 77 -47.70 -22.09 9.57
CA ALA A 77 -47.01 -21.06 8.79
C ALA A 77 -47.24 -19.66 9.38
N ARG A 78 -46.16 -18.90 9.61
CA ARG A 78 -46.19 -17.58 10.28
C ARG A 78 -45.64 -16.41 9.48
N ASP A 79 -44.55 -16.65 8.74
CA ASP A 79 -43.82 -15.61 8.00
C ASP A 79 -43.06 -16.26 6.84
N LEU A 80 -42.88 -15.53 5.74
CA LEU A 80 -42.31 -16.00 4.48
C LEU A 80 -41.52 -14.88 3.81
N ILE A 81 -40.25 -15.16 3.50
CA ILE A 81 -39.44 -14.35 2.58
C ILE A 81 -39.19 -15.15 1.31
N VAL A 82 -39.36 -14.49 0.18
CA VAL A 82 -39.20 -15.02 -1.18
C VAL A 82 -37.97 -14.29 -1.77
N ASP A 83 -37.14 -15.05 -2.50
CA ASP A 83 -35.80 -14.65 -2.98
C ASP A 83 -35.50 -15.44 -4.25
N GLY A 84 -36.14 -15.03 -5.36
CA GLY A 84 -36.05 -15.69 -6.66
C GLY A 84 -36.52 -17.15 -6.61
N ASP A 85 -35.63 -18.09 -6.96
CA ASP A 85 -35.91 -19.54 -6.96
C ASP A 85 -36.25 -20.17 -5.59
N TYR A 86 -36.09 -19.41 -4.49
CA TYR A 86 -36.18 -19.93 -3.12
C TYR A 86 -37.18 -19.17 -2.26
N ALA A 87 -37.86 -19.94 -1.39
CA ALA A 87 -38.77 -19.43 -0.37
C ALA A 87 -38.32 -19.90 1.02
N TYR A 88 -38.25 -18.97 1.96
CA TYR A 88 -37.79 -19.17 3.33
C TYR A 88 -38.97 -18.98 4.28
N LEU A 89 -39.40 -20.06 4.94
CA LEU A 89 -40.66 -20.13 5.70
C LEU A 89 -40.41 -20.35 7.20
N ALA A 90 -41.10 -19.59 8.04
CA ALA A 90 -41.27 -19.88 9.46
C ALA A 90 -42.54 -20.74 9.67
N ASP A 91 -42.38 -22.07 9.68
CA ASP A 91 -43.44 -23.04 9.96
C ASP A 91 -43.57 -23.27 11.47
N GLY A 92 -43.73 -22.20 12.25
CA GLY A 92 -44.11 -22.25 13.66
C GLY A 92 -43.36 -23.27 14.52
N VAL A 93 -44.08 -24.25 15.08
CA VAL A 93 -43.53 -25.36 15.89
C VAL A 93 -42.59 -26.31 15.12
N ASN A 94 -42.71 -26.37 13.80
CA ASN A 94 -41.89 -27.17 12.91
C ASN A 94 -40.55 -26.46 12.61
N GLY A 95 -40.46 -25.14 12.80
CA GLY A 95 -39.23 -24.35 12.69
C GLY A 95 -39.02 -23.69 11.33
N PHE A 96 -37.76 -23.48 10.97
CA PHE A 96 -37.38 -22.82 9.71
C PHE A 96 -37.35 -23.81 8.55
N ARG A 97 -37.77 -23.37 7.37
CA ARG A 97 -37.83 -24.15 6.12
C ARG A 97 -37.24 -23.36 4.96
N ILE A 98 -36.59 -24.09 4.06
CA ILE A 98 -36.11 -23.60 2.77
C ILE A 98 -36.78 -24.46 1.70
N LEU A 99 -37.50 -23.79 0.81
CA LEU A 99 -38.27 -24.37 -0.28
C LEU A 99 -37.64 -23.95 -1.61
N ASN A 100 -37.65 -24.84 -2.60
CA ASN A 100 -37.44 -24.48 -3.99
C ASN A 100 -38.82 -24.29 -4.64
N GLN A 101 -38.96 -23.20 -5.40
CA GLN A 101 -40.20 -22.76 -6.04
C GLN A 101 -40.05 -22.45 -7.54
N THR A 102 -38.96 -22.93 -8.17
CA THR A 102 -38.72 -22.83 -9.63
C THR A 102 -39.89 -23.40 -10.43
N ASP A 103 -40.54 -24.45 -9.91
CA ASP A 103 -41.87 -24.89 -10.35
C ASP A 103 -42.90 -24.43 -9.29
N LYS A 104 -43.51 -23.27 -9.53
CA LYS A 104 -44.53 -22.67 -8.65
C LYS A 104 -45.75 -23.59 -8.45
N THR A 105 -45.99 -24.57 -9.34
CA THR A 105 -47.08 -25.57 -9.20
C THR A 105 -46.71 -26.77 -8.32
N ASN A 106 -45.42 -26.97 -8.03
CA ASN A 106 -44.88 -28.10 -7.28
C ASN A 106 -43.68 -27.66 -6.40
N ILE A 107 -43.97 -26.82 -5.42
CA ILE A 107 -43.00 -26.32 -4.42
C ILE A 107 -42.47 -27.49 -3.57
N THR A 108 -41.16 -27.54 -3.35
CA THR A 108 -40.51 -28.65 -2.62
C THR A 108 -39.59 -28.18 -1.50
N GLU A 109 -39.64 -28.84 -0.33
CA GLU A 109 -38.69 -28.62 0.77
C GLU A 109 -37.30 -29.15 0.38
N ILE A 110 -36.29 -28.28 0.43
CA ILE A 110 -34.89 -28.63 0.15
C ILE A 110 -34.00 -28.64 1.40
N GLY A 111 -34.41 -27.92 2.45
CA GLY A 111 -33.69 -27.85 3.72
C GLY A 111 -34.55 -27.31 4.87
N PHE A 112 -34.12 -27.56 6.09
CA PHE A 112 -34.84 -27.16 7.29
C PHE A 112 -33.90 -26.94 8.48
N PHE A 113 -34.37 -26.19 9.47
CA PHE A 113 -33.69 -26.02 10.76
C PHE A 113 -34.69 -25.94 11.93
N ILE A 114 -34.41 -26.64 13.03
CA ILE A 114 -35.27 -26.70 14.22
C ILE A 114 -34.45 -26.41 15.48
N ASN A 115 -34.83 -25.38 16.24
CA ASN A 115 -34.17 -25.01 17.49
C ASN A 115 -35.00 -25.46 18.72
N GLY A 116 -34.98 -26.77 19.00
CA GLY A 116 -35.68 -27.33 20.16
C GLY A 116 -37.19 -27.47 19.94
N THR A 117 -37.99 -26.89 20.83
CA THR A 117 -39.47 -26.98 20.83
C THR A 117 -40.15 -25.62 20.88
N GLU A 118 -39.40 -24.55 20.59
CA GLU A 118 -39.93 -23.19 20.48
C GLU A 118 -40.49 -22.93 19.07
N ILE A 119 -41.26 -21.86 18.92
CA ILE A 119 -41.95 -21.50 17.68
C ILE A 119 -41.10 -20.49 16.90
N ALA A 120 -40.93 -20.71 15.59
CA ALA A 120 -40.45 -19.69 14.66
C ALA A 120 -41.62 -18.75 14.32
N TYR A 121 -41.50 -17.47 14.65
CA TYR A 121 -42.58 -16.50 14.43
C TYR A 121 -42.35 -15.59 13.22
N SER A 122 -41.12 -15.14 13.02
CA SER A 122 -40.77 -14.21 11.93
C SER A 122 -39.31 -14.40 11.51
N LEU A 123 -39.00 -14.06 10.27
CA LEU A 123 -37.69 -14.21 9.65
C LEU A 123 -37.31 -13.00 8.77
N TYR A 124 -36.00 -12.83 8.59
CA TYR A 124 -35.44 -11.91 7.60
C TYR A 124 -34.26 -12.61 6.93
N VAL A 125 -34.09 -12.43 5.61
CA VAL A 125 -32.95 -12.97 4.85
C VAL A 125 -32.16 -11.83 4.22
N GLN A 126 -30.84 -11.89 4.33
CA GLN A 126 -29.91 -10.89 3.77
C GLN A 126 -28.76 -11.64 3.09
N GLY A 127 -28.93 -11.95 1.80
CA GLY A 127 -28.05 -12.87 1.08
C GLY A 127 -28.00 -14.23 1.77
N ASP A 128 -26.80 -14.76 1.98
CA ASP A 128 -26.58 -16.09 2.58
C ASP A 128 -26.80 -16.17 4.11
N VAL A 129 -27.46 -15.19 4.74
CA VAL A 129 -27.73 -15.18 6.19
C VAL A 129 -29.22 -15.01 6.47
N ALA A 130 -29.78 -15.91 7.28
CA ALA A 130 -31.15 -15.84 7.79
C ALA A 130 -31.18 -15.50 9.29
N TYR A 131 -32.05 -14.56 9.66
CA TYR A 131 -32.25 -14.06 11.02
C TYR A 131 -33.67 -14.40 11.46
N LEU A 132 -33.83 -15.12 12.58
CA LEU A 132 -35.11 -15.68 13.01
C LEU A 132 -35.51 -15.20 14.41
N CYS A 133 -36.75 -14.71 14.55
CA CYS A 133 -37.42 -14.60 15.85
C CYS A 133 -37.99 -15.97 16.25
N TYR A 134 -37.29 -16.67 17.14
CA TYR A 134 -37.56 -18.07 17.48
C TYR A 134 -38.11 -18.21 18.91
N GLY A 135 -39.23 -17.53 19.21
CA GLY A 135 -39.95 -17.66 20.48
C GLY A 135 -39.07 -17.36 21.70
N LEU A 136 -39.05 -18.26 22.70
CA LEU A 136 -38.18 -18.10 23.89
C LEU A 136 -36.69 -18.37 23.60
N ASN A 137 -36.28 -18.75 22.39
CA ASN A 137 -34.85 -18.81 22.02
C ASN A 137 -34.31 -17.46 21.55
N GLY A 138 -35.20 -16.51 21.22
CA GLY A 138 -34.81 -15.18 20.78
C GLY A 138 -34.34 -15.12 19.33
N LEU A 139 -33.39 -14.21 19.08
CA LEU A 139 -32.76 -14.08 17.77
C LEU A 139 -31.83 -15.28 17.53
N VAL A 140 -32.17 -16.10 16.53
CA VAL A 140 -31.32 -17.18 16.01
C VAL A 140 -30.80 -16.74 14.65
N ILE A 141 -29.49 -16.82 14.43
CA ILE A 141 -28.85 -16.40 13.18
C ILE A 141 -28.25 -17.64 12.51
N LEU A 142 -28.58 -17.85 11.24
CA LEU A 142 -28.17 -18.99 10.43
C LEU A 142 -27.37 -18.54 9.21
N ASP A 143 -26.33 -19.30 8.90
CA ASP A 143 -25.70 -19.38 7.57
C ASP A 143 -26.56 -20.33 6.71
N ILE A 144 -26.97 -19.84 5.54
CA ILE A 144 -27.79 -20.56 4.57
C ILE A 144 -27.11 -20.70 3.19
N THR A 145 -25.79 -20.44 3.07
CA THR A 145 -25.03 -20.70 1.82
C THR A 145 -25.25 -22.14 1.35
N ASN A 146 -25.30 -23.10 2.29
CA ASN A 146 -25.78 -24.45 2.02
C ASN A 146 -27.27 -24.57 2.38
N LYS A 147 -28.13 -24.26 1.40
CA LYS A 147 -29.59 -24.33 1.49
C LYS A 147 -30.16 -25.71 1.91
N ILE A 148 -29.40 -26.79 1.79
CA ILE A 148 -29.82 -28.14 2.25
C ILE A 148 -29.58 -28.34 3.76
N SER A 149 -28.59 -27.64 4.33
CA SER A 149 -28.15 -27.84 5.72
C SER A 149 -27.72 -26.52 6.39
N PRO A 150 -28.67 -25.64 6.74
CA PRO A 150 -28.39 -24.40 7.46
C PRO A 150 -27.59 -24.60 8.75
N VAL A 151 -26.68 -23.66 9.05
CA VAL A 151 -25.76 -23.74 10.20
C VAL A 151 -26.00 -22.58 11.16
N VAL A 152 -26.14 -22.85 12.45
CA VAL A 152 -26.29 -21.79 13.46
C VAL A 152 -24.99 -21.00 13.63
N LEU A 153 -25.02 -19.72 13.27
CA LEU A 153 -23.96 -18.75 13.57
C LEU A 153 -24.06 -18.24 15.01
N PHE A 154 -25.27 -17.90 15.46
CA PHE A 154 -25.49 -17.38 16.82
C PHE A 154 -26.90 -17.64 17.36
N THR A 155 -27.09 -17.55 18.68
CA THR A 155 -28.41 -17.54 19.34
C THR A 155 -28.39 -16.60 20.55
N MET A 156 -29.16 -15.51 20.49
CA MET A 156 -29.21 -14.48 21.52
C MET A 156 -30.43 -14.68 22.45
N LYS A 157 -30.33 -15.66 23.34
CA LYS A 157 -31.40 -16.03 24.30
C LYS A 157 -31.32 -15.27 25.64
N ASP A 158 -30.17 -15.31 26.30
CA ASP A 158 -30.06 -14.98 27.73
C ASP A 158 -30.21 -13.48 28.06
N GLN A 159 -30.18 -12.58 27.07
CA GLN A 159 -30.26 -11.13 27.27
C GLN A 159 -31.68 -10.61 27.53
N PHE A 160 -32.71 -11.39 27.18
CA PHE A 160 -34.09 -10.89 27.03
C PHE A 160 -35.10 -11.47 28.04
N GLY A 161 -34.68 -12.44 28.86
CA GLY A 161 -35.50 -12.98 29.96
C GLY A 161 -36.43 -14.11 29.54
N ILE A 162 -37.73 -13.97 29.81
CA ILE A 162 -38.76 -15.01 29.55
C ILE A 162 -39.86 -14.51 28.58
N ALA A 163 -39.51 -13.58 27.71
CA ALA A 163 -40.38 -13.06 26.66
C ALA A 163 -40.11 -13.77 25.33
N ASN A 164 -41.10 -13.78 24.43
CA ASN A 164 -40.95 -14.31 23.07
C ASN A 164 -40.44 -13.21 22.12
N CYS A 165 -39.60 -13.60 21.17
CA CYS A 165 -39.34 -12.85 19.94
C CYS A 165 -40.47 -13.16 18.96
N TYR A 166 -41.20 -12.15 18.49
CA TYR A 166 -42.34 -12.29 17.58
C TYR A 166 -42.05 -11.77 16.17
N GLY A 167 -41.52 -10.55 16.03
CA GLY A 167 -41.22 -9.92 14.74
C GLY A 167 -39.78 -9.41 14.66
N ILE A 168 -39.21 -9.41 13.46
CA ILE A 168 -37.87 -8.88 13.16
C ILE A 168 -37.91 -7.97 11.94
N ASP A 169 -37.17 -6.87 12.01
CA ASP A 169 -36.87 -6.03 10.84
C ASP A 169 -35.40 -5.58 10.87
N ILE A 170 -34.80 -5.36 9.70
CA ILE A 170 -33.37 -5.08 9.53
C ILE A 170 -33.17 -3.82 8.68
N ASP A 171 -32.47 -2.85 9.27
CA ASP A 171 -32.02 -1.62 8.60
C ASP A 171 -30.48 -1.57 8.61
N GLY A 172 -29.89 -1.87 7.45
CA GLY A 172 -28.45 -1.92 7.22
C GLY A 172 -27.74 -3.01 8.03
N VAL A 173 -27.14 -2.60 9.15
CA VAL A 173 -26.36 -3.46 10.07
C VAL A 173 -27.01 -3.62 11.45
N PHE A 174 -28.28 -3.24 11.59
CA PHE A 174 -29.03 -3.35 12.84
C PHE A 174 -30.30 -4.18 12.65
N ALA A 175 -30.47 -5.20 13.48
CA ALA A 175 -31.72 -5.93 13.66
C ALA A 175 -32.53 -5.33 14.81
N TYR A 176 -33.82 -5.12 14.56
CA TYR A 176 -34.78 -4.58 15.50
C TYR A 176 -35.81 -5.68 15.77
N LEU A 177 -36.02 -6.01 17.04
CA LEU A 177 -36.77 -7.20 17.44
C LEU A 177 -37.99 -6.80 18.27
N ALA A 178 -39.17 -7.18 17.81
CA ALA A 178 -40.42 -7.14 18.57
C ALA A 178 -40.43 -8.31 19.57
N TYR A 179 -40.27 -7.99 20.85
CA TYR A 179 -39.92 -8.97 21.88
C TYR A 179 -40.97 -9.03 23.00
N GLY A 180 -42.25 -8.89 22.63
CA GLY A 180 -43.40 -8.96 23.53
C GLY A 180 -43.27 -8.02 24.72
N ILE A 181 -43.42 -8.58 25.93
CA ILE A 181 -43.32 -7.86 27.21
C ILE A 181 -41.92 -7.30 27.54
N PHE A 182 -40.86 -7.69 26.82
CA PHE A 182 -39.56 -7.03 26.96
C PHE A 182 -39.54 -5.66 26.27
N GLY A 183 -40.40 -5.45 25.26
CA GLY A 183 -40.43 -4.27 24.40
C GLY A 183 -39.72 -4.53 23.06
N MET A 184 -39.15 -3.47 22.48
CA MET A 184 -38.35 -3.55 21.25
C MET A 184 -36.86 -3.60 21.61
N ALA A 185 -36.13 -4.59 21.11
CA ALA A 185 -34.67 -4.67 21.24
C ALA A 185 -33.97 -4.19 19.96
N ILE A 186 -32.77 -3.62 20.09
CA ILE A 186 -31.90 -3.26 18.97
C ILE A 186 -30.57 -4.01 19.12
N VAL A 187 -30.17 -4.69 18.04
CA VAL A 187 -28.99 -5.54 17.98
C VAL A 187 -28.14 -5.13 16.77
N ASP A 188 -26.86 -4.85 17.00
CA ASP A 188 -25.85 -4.69 15.95
C ASP A 188 -25.48 -6.09 15.41
N ILE A 189 -25.68 -6.28 14.12
CA ILE A 189 -25.45 -7.53 13.38
C ILE A 189 -24.29 -7.40 12.39
N THR A 190 -23.45 -6.35 12.48
CA THR A 190 -22.25 -6.14 11.64
C THR A 190 -21.34 -7.38 11.57
N ASN A 191 -21.35 -8.21 12.62
CA ASN A 191 -20.85 -9.58 12.58
C ASN A 191 -21.98 -10.56 12.99
N PRO A 192 -22.61 -11.27 12.04
CA PRO A 192 -23.71 -12.21 12.34
C PRO A 192 -23.32 -13.39 13.24
N SER A 193 -22.02 -13.71 13.36
CA SER A 193 -21.51 -14.72 14.31
C SER A 193 -21.25 -14.18 15.71
N GLN A 194 -21.23 -12.85 15.90
CA GLN A 194 -20.98 -12.17 17.18
C GLN A 194 -21.85 -10.89 17.31
N PRO A 195 -23.19 -11.00 17.19
CA PRO A 195 -24.08 -9.85 17.28
C PRO A 195 -24.07 -9.23 18.69
N LEU A 196 -24.23 -7.91 18.77
CA LEU A 196 -24.13 -7.14 20.01
C LEU A 196 -25.47 -6.47 20.34
N PHE A 197 -25.99 -6.69 21.55
CA PHE A 197 -27.15 -5.94 22.02
C PHE A 197 -26.79 -4.47 22.28
N VAL A 198 -27.46 -3.55 21.58
CA VAL A 198 -27.18 -2.10 21.59
C VAL A 198 -28.07 -1.36 22.59
N GLY A 199 -29.36 -1.64 22.57
CA GLY A 199 -30.33 -0.89 23.37
C GLY A 199 -31.76 -1.42 23.24
N LYS A 200 -32.70 -0.78 23.94
CA LYS A 200 -34.11 -1.18 23.90
C LYS A 200 -35.08 -0.05 24.18
N TYR A 201 -36.26 -0.13 23.58
CA TYR A 201 -37.43 0.59 24.03
C TYR A 201 -38.30 -0.31 24.93
N HIS A 202 -38.65 0.15 26.13
CA HIS A 202 -39.54 -0.56 27.04
C HIS A 202 -40.45 0.41 27.81
N LYS A 203 -41.67 -0.06 28.10
CA LYS A 203 -42.68 0.62 28.91
C LYS A 203 -43.41 -0.46 29.75
N VAL A 204 -43.89 -0.09 30.94
CA VAL A 204 -44.76 -0.96 31.74
C VAL A 204 -46.04 -1.26 30.95
N ASP A 205 -46.46 -2.53 30.98
CA ASP A 205 -47.62 -3.04 30.23
C ASP A 205 -47.50 -2.74 28.72
N ILE A 206 -46.41 -3.18 28.09
CA ILE A 206 -46.23 -3.20 26.62
C ILE A 206 -46.23 -4.67 26.18
N ASP A 207 -46.82 -5.02 25.03
CA ASP A 207 -46.65 -6.34 24.42
C ASP A 207 -46.40 -6.19 22.91
N VAL A 208 -45.13 -6.09 22.53
CA VAL A 208 -44.73 -5.77 21.15
C VAL A 208 -44.76 -7.01 20.26
N ARG A 209 -45.59 -6.99 19.22
CA ARG A 209 -45.77 -8.10 18.27
C ARG A 209 -44.94 -7.97 17.01
N ASP A 210 -44.89 -6.76 16.47
CA ASP A 210 -44.18 -6.46 15.23
C ASP A 210 -43.44 -5.11 15.34
N VAL A 211 -42.44 -4.93 14.50
CA VAL A 211 -41.60 -3.74 14.38
C VAL A 211 -41.23 -3.51 12.91
N LYS A 212 -41.45 -2.28 12.43
CA LYS A 212 -40.94 -1.81 11.14
C LYS A 212 -40.11 -0.54 11.31
N VAL A 213 -39.02 -0.45 10.58
CA VAL A 213 -38.02 0.60 10.68
C VAL A 213 -37.97 1.39 9.40
N TYR A 214 -37.96 2.71 9.56
CA TYR A 214 -37.74 3.61 8.44
C TYR A 214 -36.92 4.81 8.91
N ASN A 215 -35.72 4.95 8.35
CA ASN A 215 -34.79 6.04 8.65
C ASN A 215 -34.53 6.12 10.18
N ILE A 216 -34.68 7.28 10.81
CA ILE A 216 -34.49 7.44 12.26
C ILE A 216 -35.69 7.03 13.13
N TYR A 217 -36.67 6.31 12.58
CA TYR A 217 -37.88 5.89 13.29
C TYR A 217 -38.08 4.37 13.26
N ALA A 218 -38.54 3.83 14.39
CA ALA A 218 -39.14 2.51 14.47
C ALA A 218 -40.62 2.65 14.84
N PHE A 219 -41.47 1.88 14.17
CA PHE A 219 -42.90 1.78 14.40
C PHE A 219 -43.17 0.39 14.94
N ILE A 220 -43.88 0.30 16.06
CA ILE A 220 -44.12 -1.00 16.72
C ILE A 220 -45.61 -1.25 16.93
N ALA A 221 -46.03 -2.50 16.75
CA ALA A 221 -47.37 -2.98 17.04
C ALA A 221 -47.44 -3.43 18.51
N ASP A 222 -48.22 -2.74 19.33
CA ASP A 222 -48.49 -3.07 20.73
C ASP A 222 -49.86 -3.73 20.84
N ALA A 223 -49.90 -4.98 21.29
CA ALA A 223 -51.12 -5.80 21.35
C ALA A 223 -52.20 -5.25 22.31
N ASP A 224 -51.85 -4.30 23.18
CA ASP A 224 -52.81 -3.63 24.09
C ASP A 224 -53.06 -2.14 23.76
N TYR A 225 -52.23 -1.50 22.92
CA TYR A 225 -52.21 -0.03 22.75
C TYR A 225 -52.01 0.49 21.32
N GLY A 226 -52.09 -0.38 20.30
CA GLY A 226 -51.97 0.00 18.89
C GLY A 226 -50.55 0.34 18.45
N VAL A 227 -50.39 1.31 17.55
CA VAL A 227 -49.08 1.63 16.95
C VAL A 227 -48.33 2.70 17.75
N HIS A 228 -47.06 2.46 18.08
CA HIS A 228 -46.17 3.46 18.67
C HIS A 228 -45.08 3.92 17.69
N LYS A 229 -44.80 5.23 17.66
CA LYS A 229 -43.69 5.84 16.91
C LYS A 229 -42.51 6.11 17.86
N ILE A 230 -41.37 5.49 17.59
CA ILE A 230 -40.14 5.55 18.39
C ILE A 230 -39.05 6.22 17.55
N SER A 231 -38.33 7.19 18.11
CA SER A 231 -37.06 7.67 17.55
C SER A 231 -35.94 6.72 17.95
N ILE A 232 -35.20 6.25 16.96
CA ILE A 232 -34.00 5.41 17.07
C ILE A 232 -32.72 6.18 16.69
N SER A 233 -32.77 7.51 16.64
CA SER A 233 -31.60 8.38 16.45
C SER A 233 -30.52 8.15 17.51
N ASN A 234 -30.92 7.73 18.71
CA ASN A 234 -30.05 7.14 19.73
C ASN A 234 -30.48 5.68 19.94
N LYS A 235 -29.74 4.74 19.34
CA LYS A 235 -30.04 3.30 19.39
C LYS A 235 -29.84 2.69 20.79
N GLU A 236 -28.96 3.24 21.62
CA GLU A 236 -28.81 2.79 23.01
C GLU A 236 -30.02 3.16 23.88
N ASN A 237 -30.63 4.32 23.61
CA ASN A 237 -31.75 4.87 24.38
C ASN A 237 -32.88 5.39 23.47
N PRO A 238 -33.63 4.49 22.80
CA PRO A 238 -34.73 4.88 21.91
C PRO A 238 -35.86 5.61 22.64
N LEU A 239 -36.46 6.61 21.99
CA LEU A 239 -37.43 7.51 22.60
C LEU A 239 -38.79 7.44 21.89
N ARG A 240 -39.84 6.99 22.59
CA ARG A 240 -41.22 7.07 22.05
C ARG A 240 -41.65 8.53 21.89
N LEU A 241 -41.87 8.94 20.65
CA LEU A 241 -42.37 10.26 20.28
C LEU A 241 -43.89 10.35 20.43
N GLY A 242 -44.59 9.27 20.07
CA GLY A 242 -46.05 9.24 20.06
C GLY A 242 -46.59 7.87 19.69
N GLY A 243 -47.83 7.86 19.21
CA GLY A 243 -48.55 6.65 18.82
C GLY A 243 -50.05 6.88 18.66
N TYR A 244 -50.69 5.94 17.98
CA TYR A 244 -52.13 5.89 17.72
C TYR A 244 -52.69 4.59 18.30
N ASN A 245 -53.70 4.69 19.16
CA ASN A 245 -54.32 3.52 19.77
C ASN A 245 -55.48 3.04 18.88
N SER A 246 -55.17 2.12 17.97
CA SER A 246 -56.12 1.36 17.14
C SER A 246 -56.83 0.25 17.93
N GLY A 247 -56.17 -0.29 18.95
CA GLY A 247 -56.62 -1.45 19.70
C GLY A 247 -55.48 -2.45 19.88
N SER A 248 -55.66 -3.64 19.31
CA SER A 248 -54.69 -4.74 19.40
C SER A 248 -54.03 -4.92 18.04
N ALA A 249 -52.98 -4.13 17.81
CA ALA A 249 -52.20 -4.17 16.58
C ALA A 249 -51.34 -5.43 16.57
N LYS A 250 -51.33 -6.14 15.43
CA LYS A 250 -50.54 -7.36 15.24
C LYS A 250 -49.33 -7.10 14.36
N GLN A 251 -49.58 -6.52 13.18
CA GLN A 251 -48.59 -6.29 12.12
C GLN A 251 -48.70 -4.86 11.58
N ILE A 252 -47.57 -4.32 11.13
CA ILE A 252 -47.46 -3.02 10.47
C ILE A 252 -46.66 -3.20 9.17
N GLU A 253 -47.03 -2.48 8.11
CA GLU A 253 -46.13 -2.15 7.00
C GLU A 253 -46.06 -0.64 6.78
N ILE A 254 -45.00 -0.18 6.11
CA ILE A 254 -44.73 1.25 5.88
C ILE A 254 -44.71 1.53 4.38
N SER A 255 -45.61 2.42 3.94
CA SER A 255 -45.62 3.00 2.60
C SER A 255 -44.87 4.32 2.54
N ILE A 256 -44.17 4.53 1.43
CA ILE A 256 -43.53 5.78 1.07
C ILE A 256 -44.12 6.21 -0.27
N THR A 257 -44.84 7.33 -0.30
CA THR A 257 -45.08 8.07 -1.56
C THR A 257 -44.19 9.30 -1.57
N THR A 258 -44.02 9.93 -2.74
CA THR A 258 -43.07 11.05 -2.96
C THR A 258 -43.19 12.21 -1.97
N ASP A 259 -44.38 12.40 -1.39
CA ASP A 259 -44.71 13.55 -0.53
C ASP A 259 -45.17 13.16 0.89
N TYR A 260 -45.52 11.89 1.15
CA TYR A 260 -46.13 11.46 2.41
C TYR A 260 -45.75 10.02 2.83
N TYR A 261 -45.75 9.78 4.14
CA TYR A 261 -45.47 8.48 4.75
C TYR A 261 -46.72 7.94 5.44
N TYR A 262 -47.04 6.68 5.21
CA TYR A 262 -48.21 6.00 5.80
C TYR A 262 -47.82 4.67 6.42
N ALA A 263 -48.43 4.32 7.56
CA ALA A 263 -48.39 2.96 8.09
C ALA A 263 -49.70 2.27 7.78
N PHE A 264 -49.59 1.09 7.19
CA PHE A 264 -50.65 0.13 6.94
C PHE A 264 -50.64 -0.85 8.11
N VAL A 265 -51.78 -1.08 8.76
CA VAL A 265 -51.81 -1.77 10.06
C VAL A 265 -52.91 -2.83 10.08
N ALA A 266 -52.52 -4.06 10.38
CA ALA A 266 -53.42 -5.14 10.73
C ALA A 266 -53.68 -5.12 12.26
N ASP A 267 -54.93 -4.92 12.65
CA ASP A 267 -55.37 -4.85 14.04
C ASP A 267 -56.60 -5.75 14.23
N TYR A 268 -56.81 -6.19 15.48
CA TYR A 268 -58.00 -6.95 15.87
C TYR A 268 -59.34 -6.27 15.51
N ASN A 269 -59.35 -4.95 15.34
CA ASN A 269 -60.55 -4.19 14.93
C ASN A 269 -60.68 -3.99 13.40
N GLY A 270 -59.77 -4.54 12.60
CA GLY A 270 -59.76 -4.46 11.14
C GLY A 270 -58.46 -3.86 10.58
N PHE A 271 -58.54 -3.34 9.36
CA PHE A 271 -57.42 -2.73 8.63
C PHE A 271 -57.43 -1.20 8.77
N PHE A 272 -56.26 -0.61 9.03
CA PHE A 272 -56.10 0.83 9.25
C PHE A 272 -54.96 1.39 8.42
N ILE A 273 -55.13 2.60 7.88
CA ILE A 273 -54.05 3.41 7.31
C ILE A 273 -53.86 4.65 8.18
N LEU A 274 -52.62 4.86 8.65
CA LEU A 274 -52.23 5.97 9.51
C LEU A 274 -51.23 6.88 8.76
N SER A 275 -51.50 8.17 8.67
CA SER A 275 -50.47 9.13 8.23
C SER A 275 -49.43 9.31 9.32
N LEU A 276 -48.16 9.24 8.94
CA LEU A 276 -47.00 9.36 9.83
C LEU A 276 -46.39 10.78 9.85
N TYR A 277 -46.97 11.68 9.05
CA TYR A 277 -46.52 13.07 8.82
C TYR A 277 -46.85 14.02 9.99
N SER A 278 -47.89 13.73 10.77
CA SER A 278 -48.35 14.59 11.87
C SER A 278 -47.46 14.53 13.13
N HIS A 279 -47.06 15.70 13.62
CA HIS A 279 -46.35 15.86 14.89
C HIS A 279 -47.24 15.50 16.10
N PRO A 280 -46.71 14.83 17.14
CA PRO A 280 -45.82 13.67 17.12
C PRO A 280 -46.59 12.33 17.07
N HIS A 281 -47.90 12.36 16.83
CA HIS A 281 -48.77 11.19 16.80
C HIS A 281 -49.16 10.83 15.37
N PRO A 282 -49.09 9.54 14.97
CA PRO A 282 -49.77 9.07 13.77
C PRO A 282 -51.27 9.39 13.84
N THR A 283 -51.86 9.74 12.70
CA THR A 283 -53.29 10.06 12.59
C THR A 283 -53.98 9.10 11.64
N LEU A 284 -55.15 8.59 12.04
CA LEU A 284 -56.02 7.79 11.16
C LEU A 284 -56.38 8.55 9.89
N VAL A 285 -56.19 7.88 8.75
CA VAL A 285 -56.58 8.32 7.41
C VAL A 285 -57.76 7.49 6.94
N TYR A 286 -57.61 6.17 6.96
CA TYR A 286 -58.62 5.21 6.50
C TYR A 286 -58.78 4.06 7.51
N GLN A 287 -59.99 3.50 7.59
CA GLN A 287 -60.28 2.29 8.36
C GLN A 287 -61.30 1.43 7.60
N TYR A 288 -60.96 0.15 7.41
CA TYR A 288 -61.91 -0.89 7.01
C TYR A 288 -62.17 -1.82 8.20
N SER A 289 -63.43 -2.11 8.48
CA SER A 289 -63.83 -2.98 9.59
C SER A 289 -65.16 -3.66 9.28
N ASP A 290 -65.13 -4.98 9.20
CA ASP A 290 -66.29 -5.87 8.98
C ASP A 290 -66.58 -6.77 10.19
N ALA A 291 -65.95 -6.47 11.33
CA ALA A 291 -65.93 -7.24 12.58
C ALA A 291 -65.16 -8.58 12.52
N THR A 292 -64.33 -8.79 11.51
CA THR A 292 -63.24 -9.79 11.52
C THR A 292 -61.91 -9.15 11.93
N HIS A 293 -60.89 -9.95 12.23
CA HIS A 293 -59.57 -9.46 12.66
C HIS A 293 -58.62 -9.49 11.48
N ALA A 294 -57.96 -8.37 11.16
CA ALA A 294 -56.83 -8.43 10.24
C ALA A 294 -55.65 -9.18 10.92
N ALA A 295 -54.90 -9.92 10.13
CA ALA A 295 -53.77 -10.74 10.59
C ALA A 295 -52.45 -10.13 10.13
N ASP A 296 -52.26 -10.07 8.81
CA ASP A 296 -51.10 -9.50 8.12
C ASP A 296 -51.59 -8.47 7.08
N VAL A 297 -50.68 -7.59 6.67
CA VAL A 297 -50.85 -6.63 5.59
C VAL A 297 -49.53 -6.54 4.82
N TYR A 298 -49.58 -6.72 3.50
CA TYR A 298 -48.47 -6.45 2.60
C TYR A 298 -48.87 -5.34 1.63
N LEU A 299 -47.94 -4.48 1.26
CA LEU A 299 -48.19 -3.39 0.32
C LEU A 299 -47.24 -3.51 -0.86
N GLU A 300 -47.81 -3.79 -2.04
CA GLU A 300 -47.06 -3.76 -3.29
C GLU A 300 -47.43 -2.49 -4.06
N LYS A 301 -46.45 -1.59 -4.24
CA LYS A 301 -46.60 -0.18 -4.66
C LYS A 301 -47.84 0.56 -4.10
N ARG A 302 -48.99 0.40 -4.78
CA ARG A 302 -50.26 1.10 -4.54
C ARG A 302 -51.43 0.19 -4.12
N THR A 303 -51.23 -1.12 -4.10
CA THR A 303 -52.26 -2.11 -3.73
C THR A 303 -51.92 -2.72 -2.37
N ALA A 304 -52.81 -2.53 -1.40
CA ALA A 304 -52.69 -3.14 -0.07
C ALA A 304 -53.42 -4.48 -0.07
N PHE A 305 -52.63 -5.54 0.10
CA PHE A 305 -53.08 -6.91 0.29
C PHE A 305 -53.20 -7.14 1.81
N VAL A 306 -54.34 -7.63 2.28
CA VAL A 306 -54.60 -7.77 3.73
C VAL A 306 -55.23 -9.12 4.02
N THR A 307 -54.60 -9.90 4.90
CA THR A 307 -55.15 -11.17 5.36
C THR A 307 -55.97 -11.02 6.63
N TYR A 308 -56.87 -11.96 6.85
CA TYR A 308 -57.84 -11.92 7.94
C TYR A 308 -57.96 -13.28 8.63
N GLU A 309 -58.17 -13.26 9.96
CA GLU A 309 -58.56 -14.42 10.76
C GLU A 309 -60.05 -14.73 10.58
N ASP A 310 -60.47 -14.89 9.33
CA ASP A 310 -61.75 -15.44 8.90
C ASP A 310 -61.51 -16.60 7.92
N ASN A 311 -62.55 -17.17 7.32
CA ASN A 311 -62.40 -18.26 6.33
C ASN A 311 -62.53 -17.69 4.90
N ILE A 312 -61.96 -16.51 4.68
CA ILE A 312 -61.88 -15.82 3.38
C ILE A 312 -60.39 -15.59 3.11
N GLY A 313 -59.72 -14.94 4.06
CA GLY A 313 -58.27 -15.00 4.22
C GLY A 313 -57.44 -14.00 3.38
N LEU A 314 -57.90 -13.51 2.22
CA LEU A 314 -57.27 -12.35 1.53
C LEU A 314 -58.30 -11.34 0.97
N ARG A 315 -58.05 -10.05 1.22
CA ARG A 315 -58.76 -8.91 0.61
C ARG A 315 -57.74 -7.92 0.04
N LEU A 316 -58.10 -7.27 -1.07
CA LEU A 316 -57.27 -6.29 -1.77
C LEU A 316 -57.92 -4.90 -1.72
N PHE A 317 -57.10 -3.89 -1.46
CA PHE A 317 -57.51 -2.49 -1.41
C PHE A 317 -56.63 -1.65 -2.35
N ASN A 318 -57.24 -0.95 -3.30
CA ASN A 318 -56.53 0.04 -4.11
C ASN A 318 -56.29 1.29 -3.24
N ALA A 319 -55.04 1.54 -2.90
CA ALA A 319 -54.58 2.65 -2.08
C ALA A 319 -53.85 3.74 -2.90
N SER A 320 -54.04 3.76 -4.23
CA SER A 320 -53.47 4.78 -5.14
C SER A 320 -53.82 6.21 -4.72
N ASP A 321 -55.04 6.44 -4.20
CA ASP A 321 -55.35 7.58 -3.34
C ASP A 321 -55.71 7.07 -1.95
N VAL A 322 -54.78 7.21 -1.01
CA VAL A 322 -54.96 6.88 0.42
C VAL A 322 -56.09 7.67 1.10
N LEU A 323 -56.61 8.74 0.48
CA LEU A 323 -57.79 9.47 0.96
C LEU A 323 -59.11 8.93 0.40
N ASP A 324 -59.08 8.10 -0.65
CA ASP A 324 -60.25 7.48 -1.30
C ASP A 324 -59.95 6.00 -1.64
N VAL A 325 -59.59 5.23 -0.60
CA VAL A 325 -59.22 3.82 -0.74
C VAL A 325 -60.42 2.96 -1.14
N GLU A 326 -60.31 2.33 -2.30
CA GLU A 326 -61.34 1.45 -2.86
C GLU A 326 -61.07 -0.03 -2.54
N PHE A 327 -62.14 -0.81 -2.34
CA PHE A 327 -62.05 -2.26 -2.22
C PHE A 327 -61.92 -2.88 -3.62
N ALA A 328 -60.77 -3.47 -3.92
CA ALA A 328 -60.43 -3.97 -5.25
C ALA A 328 -60.89 -5.42 -5.48
N GLY A 329 -60.88 -6.27 -4.44
CA GLY A 329 -61.31 -7.66 -4.55
C GLY A 329 -61.10 -8.48 -3.27
N GLN A 330 -61.48 -9.76 -3.34
CA GLN A 330 -61.21 -10.76 -2.31
C GLN A 330 -61.01 -12.14 -2.94
N TYR A 331 -60.25 -13.00 -2.27
CA TYR A 331 -60.16 -14.43 -2.54
C TYR A 331 -60.84 -15.18 -1.38
N GLU A 332 -61.54 -16.30 -1.63
CA GLU A 332 -62.47 -16.91 -0.65
C GLU A 332 -62.07 -18.31 -0.12
N ASP A 333 -60.91 -18.88 -0.48
CA ASP A 333 -60.56 -20.29 -0.17
C ASP A 333 -59.40 -20.50 0.83
N THR A 334 -58.67 -19.43 1.22
CA THR A 334 -57.36 -19.51 1.94
C THR A 334 -57.36 -19.82 3.45
N GLY A 335 -58.45 -20.40 4.00
CA GLY A 335 -58.52 -20.67 5.44
C GLY A 335 -58.28 -19.43 6.32
N GLU A 336 -57.58 -19.58 7.45
CA GLU A 336 -57.19 -18.46 8.34
C GLU A 336 -55.77 -17.98 7.96
N GLY A 337 -55.67 -16.92 7.15
CA GLY A 337 -54.39 -16.36 6.72
C GLY A 337 -53.65 -15.65 7.86
N TYR A 338 -52.51 -16.20 8.30
CA TYR A 338 -51.66 -15.64 9.37
C TYR A 338 -50.48 -14.80 8.87
N GLY A 339 -50.11 -14.93 7.59
CA GLY A 339 -49.01 -14.21 6.98
C GLY A 339 -49.19 -14.03 5.47
N LEU A 340 -48.46 -13.10 4.87
CA LEU A 340 -48.66 -12.64 3.48
C LEU A 340 -47.36 -12.09 2.87
N ARG A 341 -47.09 -12.49 1.63
CA ARG A 341 -46.01 -11.92 0.80
C ARG A 341 -46.52 -11.77 -0.63
N VAL A 342 -46.15 -10.71 -1.32
CA VAL A 342 -46.35 -10.59 -2.78
C VAL A 342 -44.97 -10.45 -3.42
N GLU A 343 -44.75 -11.15 -4.53
CA GLU A 343 -43.54 -11.07 -5.35
C GLU A 343 -43.94 -11.35 -6.79
N ASP A 344 -43.60 -10.43 -7.69
CA ASP A 344 -43.98 -10.42 -9.10
C ASP A 344 -45.52 -10.58 -9.30
N GLU A 345 -45.93 -11.45 -10.22
CA GLU A 345 -47.32 -11.84 -10.48
C GLU A 345 -47.96 -12.73 -9.38
N TYR A 346 -47.29 -13.01 -8.24
CA TYR A 346 -47.76 -13.98 -7.22
C TYR A 346 -48.00 -13.38 -5.84
N ALA A 347 -49.20 -13.62 -5.28
CA ALA A 347 -49.47 -13.48 -3.84
C ALA A 347 -49.36 -14.83 -3.11
N TYR A 348 -48.47 -14.90 -2.14
CA TYR A 348 -48.24 -16.03 -1.24
C TYR A 348 -48.99 -15.80 0.08
N ILE A 349 -49.96 -16.66 0.37
CA ILE A 349 -50.83 -16.54 1.55
C ILE A 349 -50.52 -17.70 2.49
N LEU A 350 -50.24 -17.39 3.76
CA LEU A 350 -49.92 -18.39 4.77
C LEU A 350 -51.17 -18.77 5.57
N ASP A 351 -51.88 -19.81 5.14
CA ASP A 351 -52.92 -20.44 5.95
C ASP A 351 -52.26 -21.23 7.09
N GLY A 352 -52.62 -20.89 8.33
CA GLY A 352 -52.12 -21.58 9.52
C GLY A 352 -52.59 -23.03 9.67
N ALA A 353 -53.52 -23.50 8.83
CA ALA A 353 -54.00 -24.89 8.82
C ALA A 353 -53.56 -25.71 7.61
N GLU A 354 -53.53 -25.12 6.40
CA GLU A 354 -53.23 -25.85 5.15
C GLU A 354 -51.83 -25.53 4.57
N GLY A 355 -51.22 -24.37 4.88
CA GLY A 355 -49.83 -24.05 4.56
C GLY A 355 -49.60 -22.76 3.76
N ILE A 356 -48.97 -22.86 2.59
CA ILE A 356 -48.81 -21.75 1.64
C ILE A 356 -49.77 -21.98 0.46
N GLU A 357 -50.56 -20.97 0.11
CA GLU A 357 -51.30 -20.89 -1.15
C GLU A 357 -50.73 -19.80 -2.04
N LEU A 358 -50.48 -20.10 -3.32
CA LEU A 358 -50.00 -19.15 -4.32
C LEU A 358 -51.16 -18.76 -5.23
N ILE A 359 -51.43 -17.46 -5.28
CA ILE A 359 -52.49 -16.85 -6.08
C ILE A 359 -51.86 -16.05 -7.22
N LEU A 360 -52.25 -16.36 -8.46
CA LEU A 360 -51.84 -15.62 -9.65
C LEU A 360 -52.58 -14.28 -9.73
N LEU A 361 -51.83 -13.20 -10.02
CA LEU A 361 -52.31 -11.83 -10.11
C LEU A 361 -52.33 -11.26 -11.54
N ASP A 362 -51.63 -11.91 -12.47
CA ASP A 362 -51.65 -11.70 -13.93
C ASP A 362 -52.88 -12.42 -14.56
N SER A 363 -53.55 -11.74 -15.50
CA SER A 363 -54.76 -12.18 -16.21
C SER A 363 -54.54 -12.80 -17.61
N ASP A 364 -53.43 -12.53 -18.29
CA ASP A 364 -53.19 -12.98 -19.68
C ASP A 364 -51.87 -13.75 -19.94
N SER A 365 -51.00 -13.83 -18.93
CA SER A 365 -49.76 -14.62 -18.86
C SER A 365 -48.62 -14.05 -19.69
N ASP A 366 -48.43 -12.74 -19.65
CA ASP A 366 -47.29 -12.00 -20.20
C ASP A 366 -46.13 -11.83 -19.20
N GLU A 367 -46.29 -12.29 -17.95
CA GLU A 367 -45.35 -12.13 -16.83
C GLU A 367 -45.36 -10.72 -16.18
N LEU A 368 -46.31 -9.85 -16.55
CA LEU A 368 -46.59 -8.54 -15.96
C LEU A 368 -47.85 -8.61 -15.09
N TYR A 369 -47.81 -7.94 -13.93
CA TYR A 369 -48.96 -7.87 -13.05
C TYR A 369 -49.98 -6.84 -13.58
N ASP A 370 -51.25 -7.23 -13.77
CA ASP A 370 -52.41 -6.38 -14.13
C ASP A 370 -52.38 -4.96 -13.51
N GLY A 371 -51.95 -4.86 -12.24
CA GLY A 371 -51.89 -3.60 -11.51
C GLY A 371 -50.81 -2.65 -11.99
N TYR A 372 -49.66 -3.16 -12.47
CA TYR A 372 -48.60 -2.37 -13.08
C TYR A 372 -48.98 -1.91 -14.48
N GLU A 373 -49.60 -2.77 -15.27
CA GLU A 373 -50.15 -2.43 -16.58
C GLU A 373 -51.11 -1.25 -16.50
N ILE A 374 -52.14 -1.34 -15.65
CA ILE A 374 -53.18 -0.30 -15.54
C ILE A 374 -52.64 1.03 -14.98
N THR A 375 -51.55 1.03 -14.19
CA THR A 375 -51.17 2.21 -13.37
C THR A 375 -49.76 2.77 -13.55
N ASP A 376 -48.83 1.99 -14.10
CA ASP A 376 -47.42 2.36 -14.29
C ASP A 376 -46.99 2.20 -15.77
N VAL A 377 -47.19 1.02 -16.40
CA VAL A 377 -46.70 0.71 -17.77
C VAL A 377 -47.68 1.20 -18.86
N LEU A 378 -48.99 1.14 -18.60
CA LEU A 378 -50.10 1.56 -19.47
C LEU A 378 -50.42 0.64 -20.67
N THR A 379 -50.02 -0.63 -20.58
CA THR A 379 -50.36 -1.75 -21.46
C THR A 379 -51.83 -2.22 -21.28
N ASP A 380 -52.31 -3.13 -22.13
CA ASP A 380 -53.69 -3.69 -22.05
C ASP A 380 -53.69 -5.05 -21.33
N PRO A 381 -54.21 -5.16 -20.08
CA PRO A 381 -54.09 -6.33 -19.18
C PRO A 381 -54.96 -7.55 -19.56
N PHE A 382 -55.20 -7.69 -20.85
CA PHE A 382 -55.92 -8.79 -21.50
C PHE A 382 -55.33 -9.11 -22.89
N ASN A 383 -54.16 -8.56 -23.21
CA ASN A 383 -53.44 -8.68 -24.46
C ASN A 383 -51.91 -8.60 -24.20
N PRO A 384 -51.19 -9.76 -24.17
CA PRO A 384 -49.83 -9.90 -23.63
C PRO A 384 -48.70 -9.34 -24.52
N ASP A 385 -49.04 -8.48 -25.48
CA ASP A 385 -48.21 -7.95 -26.59
C ASP A 385 -48.95 -6.71 -27.10
N THR A 386 -48.79 -5.58 -26.40
CA THR A 386 -49.64 -4.39 -26.52
C THR A 386 -49.45 -3.68 -27.86
N ASP A 387 -48.23 -3.58 -28.37
CA ASP A 387 -47.94 -2.86 -29.60
C ASP A 387 -47.91 -3.72 -30.88
N ASN A 388 -47.87 -5.06 -30.71
CA ASN A 388 -47.89 -6.08 -31.77
C ASN A 388 -46.55 -6.20 -32.53
N ASP A 389 -45.43 -6.09 -31.83
CA ASP A 389 -44.07 -6.39 -32.32
C ASP A 389 -43.67 -7.88 -32.19
N THR A 390 -44.38 -8.67 -31.36
CA THR A 390 -44.14 -10.09 -31.03
C THR A 390 -43.21 -10.39 -29.84
N LEU A 391 -42.69 -9.37 -29.17
CA LEU A 391 -42.23 -9.46 -27.79
C LEU A 391 -43.46 -9.51 -26.86
N LEU A 392 -43.24 -9.47 -25.54
CA LEU A 392 -44.31 -9.55 -24.55
C LEU A 392 -44.05 -8.46 -23.49
N ASP A 393 -45.12 -7.79 -23.07
CA ASP A 393 -45.04 -6.55 -22.30
C ASP A 393 -44.23 -6.71 -20.99
N GLY A 394 -44.40 -7.85 -20.30
CA GLY A 394 -43.61 -8.23 -19.12
C GLY A 394 -42.11 -8.35 -19.37
N PRO A 395 -41.64 -9.25 -20.24
CA PRO A 395 -40.24 -9.33 -20.68
C PRO A 395 -39.65 -8.00 -21.14
N GLU A 396 -40.37 -7.16 -21.88
CA GLU A 396 -39.83 -5.84 -22.27
C GLU A 396 -39.65 -4.92 -21.07
N PHE A 397 -40.66 -4.83 -20.19
CA PHE A 397 -40.65 -3.99 -19.01
C PHE A 397 -39.60 -4.40 -17.95
N TYR A 398 -39.43 -5.70 -17.71
CA TYR A 398 -38.49 -6.23 -16.71
C TYR A 398 -37.09 -6.49 -17.26
N GLY A 399 -36.97 -6.74 -18.56
CA GLY A 399 -35.75 -7.01 -19.29
C GLY A 399 -35.85 -8.30 -20.11
N TYR A 400 -35.64 -8.20 -21.42
CA TYR A 400 -35.86 -9.31 -22.35
C TYR A 400 -34.65 -10.23 -22.41
N HIS A 401 -34.82 -11.50 -22.06
CA HIS A 401 -33.73 -12.48 -21.98
C HIS A 401 -33.31 -13.00 -23.37
N ALA A 402 -32.16 -12.53 -23.86
CA ALA A 402 -31.57 -12.85 -25.16
C ALA A 402 -30.11 -13.34 -25.06
N PRO A 403 -29.84 -14.52 -24.44
CA PRO A 403 -28.48 -15.01 -24.16
C PRO A 403 -27.64 -15.35 -25.40
N ASP A 404 -28.27 -15.45 -26.57
CA ASP A 404 -27.61 -15.71 -27.86
C ASP A 404 -27.42 -14.42 -28.69
N ASN A 405 -27.70 -13.22 -28.14
CA ASN A 405 -27.51 -11.93 -28.81
C ASN A 405 -26.30 -11.16 -28.18
N PRO A 406 -25.31 -10.69 -28.97
CA PRO A 406 -24.10 -10.08 -28.44
C PRO A 406 -24.31 -8.70 -27.78
N TYR A 407 -25.39 -7.98 -28.09
CA TYR A 407 -25.68 -6.65 -27.54
C TYR A 407 -26.43 -6.71 -26.18
N ALA A 408 -26.90 -7.91 -25.79
CA ALA A 408 -27.61 -8.11 -24.53
C ALA A 408 -26.68 -7.97 -23.31
N THR A 409 -27.03 -7.08 -22.38
CA THR A 409 -26.27 -6.86 -21.14
C THR A 409 -26.56 -7.97 -20.12
N SER A 410 -25.56 -8.81 -19.86
CA SER A 410 -25.68 -9.96 -18.94
C SER A 410 -26.79 -10.95 -19.32
N ASP A 411 -26.95 -11.20 -20.63
CA ASP A 411 -28.01 -12.02 -21.25
C ASP A 411 -29.40 -11.32 -21.36
N TYR A 412 -29.51 -10.02 -21.05
CA TYR A 412 -30.78 -9.27 -21.09
C TYR A 412 -30.69 -7.92 -21.82
N PHE A 413 -31.74 -7.55 -22.55
CA PHE A 413 -32.00 -6.16 -22.98
C PHE A 413 -32.86 -5.46 -21.93
N TYR A 414 -32.48 -4.25 -21.51
CA TYR A 414 -33.24 -3.46 -20.54
C TYR A 414 -33.60 -2.10 -21.14
N GLY A 415 -34.87 -1.71 -21.07
CA GLY A 415 -35.34 -0.41 -21.54
C GLY A 415 -36.07 -0.43 -22.88
N LEU A 416 -36.48 -1.61 -23.36
CA LEU A 416 -37.50 -1.74 -24.41
C LEU A 416 -38.82 -1.12 -23.91
N ASP A 417 -39.59 -0.50 -24.79
CA ASP A 417 -40.87 0.16 -24.48
C ASP A 417 -42.05 -0.65 -25.05
N PRO A 418 -42.81 -1.41 -24.23
CA PRO A 418 -43.93 -2.27 -24.69
C PRO A 418 -45.15 -1.51 -25.24
N LEU A 419 -45.01 -0.21 -25.47
CA LEU A 419 -45.96 0.63 -26.18
C LEU A 419 -45.44 1.07 -27.57
N ASN A 420 -44.21 0.69 -27.94
CA ASN A 420 -43.46 1.24 -29.06
C ASN A 420 -42.39 0.29 -29.65
N ILE A 421 -42.84 -0.49 -30.64
CA ILE A 421 -42.23 -1.35 -31.69
C ILE A 421 -40.92 -0.91 -32.37
N ASP A 422 -40.24 0.10 -31.85
CA ASP A 422 -39.09 0.83 -32.42
C ASP A 422 -38.52 1.71 -31.28
N SER A 423 -37.95 1.07 -30.25
CA SER A 423 -37.65 1.66 -28.94
C SER A 423 -36.65 2.83 -29.01
N ASP A 424 -35.63 2.75 -29.86
CA ASP A 424 -34.66 3.83 -30.06
C ASP A 424 -35.03 4.84 -31.17
N ASN A 425 -36.07 4.54 -31.96
CA ASN A 425 -36.66 5.35 -33.03
C ASN A 425 -35.82 5.41 -34.32
N ASP A 426 -34.97 4.40 -34.59
CA ASP A 426 -34.23 4.27 -35.84
C ASP A 426 -35.11 3.79 -37.04
N THR A 427 -36.29 3.21 -36.80
CA THR A 427 -37.25 2.65 -37.78
C THR A 427 -37.03 1.20 -38.24
N ILE A 428 -36.07 0.49 -37.64
CA ILE A 428 -36.09 -0.97 -37.49
C ILE A 428 -37.08 -1.27 -36.33
N ARG A 429 -37.06 -2.47 -35.76
CA ARG A 429 -38.04 -2.93 -34.78
C ARG A 429 -37.34 -3.81 -33.77
N ASP A 430 -37.66 -3.66 -32.50
CA ASP A 430 -37.09 -4.45 -31.42
C ASP A 430 -37.08 -5.96 -31.72
N ASP A 431 -38.16 -6.50 -32.32
CA ASP A 431 -38.24 -7.89 -32.78
C ASP A 431 -37.30 -8.25 -33.96
N GLU A 432 -37.16 -7.36 -34.95
CA GLU A 432 -36.28 -7.55 -36.10
C GLU A 432 -34.78 -7.39 -35.76
N GLU A 433 -34.45 -6.75 -34.64
CA GLU A 433 -33.07 -6.51 -34.16
C GLU A 433 -32.58 -7.53 -33.12
N ILE A 434 -33.43 -7.88 -32.15
CA ILE A 434 -33.14 -8.93 -31.15
C ILE A 434 -32.94 -10.27 -31.86
N PHE A 435 -33.76 -10.54 -32.88
CA PHE A 435 -33.64 -11.70 -33.75
C PHE A 435 -32.85 -11.37 -35.02
N LEU A 436 -32.55 -12.38 -35.84
CA LEU A 436 -31.84 -12.12 -37.10
C LEU A 436 -32.81 -11.49 -38.10
N GLY A 437 -32.56 -10.23 -38.48
CA GLY A 437 -33.37 -9.42 -39.37
C GLY A 437 -33.53 -9.99 -40.79
N ILE A 438 -34.38 -9.35 -41.60
CA ILE A 438 -34.65 -9.78 -42.98
C ILE A 438 -33.49 -9.45 -43.93
N ASP A 439 -32.77 -8.37 -43.63
CA ASP A 439 -31.45 -7.98 -44.16
C ASP A 439 -30.36 -9.02 -43.89
N GLY A 440 -30.37 -9.64 -42.71
CA GLY A 440 -29.40 -10.62 -42.24
C GLY A 440 -28.52 -10.13 -41.09
N TYR A 441 -28.81 -8.96 -40.52
CA TYR A 441 -28.09 -8.36 -39.41
C TYR A 441 -28.79 -8.60 -38.06
N ARG A 442 -28.10 -8.18 -37.00
CA ARG A 442 -28.68 -7.93 -35.68
C ARG A 442 -28.08 -6.63 -35.20
N THR A 443 -28.92 -5.69 -34.85
CA THR A 443 -28.56 -4.40 -34.29
C THR A 443 -28.99 -4.35 -32.82
N ASN A 444 -28.85 -3.21 -32.17
CA ASN A 444 -29.11 -3.02 -30.76
C ASN A 444 -30.41 -2.22 -30.55
N PRO A 445 -31.54 -2.85 -30.17
CA PRO A 445 -32.90 -2.25 -30.16
C PRO A 445 -33.12 -1.09 -29.17
N ILE A 446 -32.07 -0.65 -28.48
CA ILE A 446 -32.08 0.45 -27.52
C ILE A 446 -31.00 1.50 -27.86
N ASN A 447 -30.40 1.42 -29.04
CA ASN A 447 -29.29 2.25 -29.48
C ASN A 447 -29.14 2.24 -31.02
N ASN A 448 -29.64 3.30 -31.63
CA ASN A 448 -29.85 3.51 -33.07
C ASN A 448 -28.58 3.66 -33.95
N ASP A 449 -27.43 3.21 -33.46
CA ASP A 449 -26.06 3.36 -33.95
C ASP A 449 -25.24 2.28 -33.23
N THR A 450 -25.30 1.05 -33.75
CA THR A 450 -25.00 -0.20 -33.03
C THR A 450 -23.52 -0.37 -32.71
N ASP A 451 -22.63 0.09 -33.59
CA ASP A 451 -21.18 0.01 -33.43
C ASP A 451 -20.52 1.34 -32.96
N ALA A 452 -21.28 2.44 -32.98
CA ALA A 452 -20.93 3.76 -32.44
C ALA A 452 -19.94 4.58 -33.29
N ASP A 453 -20.11 4.56 -34.61
CA ASP A 453 -19.28 5.28 -35.60
C ASP A 453 -19.81 6.69 -36.00
N ASP A 454 -20.94 7.14 -35.41
CA ASP A 454 -21.76 8.32 -35.77
C ASP A 454 -22.66 8.14 -37.04
N LEU A 455 -23.00 6.90 -37.42
CA LEU A 455 -23.90 6.54 -38.53
C LEU A 455 -25.10 5.69 -38.02
N GLU A 456 -26.32 6.19 -38.18
CA GLU A 456 -27.51 5.45 -37.69
C GLU A 456 -27.77 4.16 -38.53
N ASP A 457 -27.93 2.98 -37.92
CA ASP A 457 -28.06 1.64 -38.56
C ASP A 457 -28.99 1.61 -39.79
N ARG A 458 -30.20 2.18 -39.65
CA ARG A 458 -31.17 2.54 -40.70
C ARG A 458 -30.60 3.16 -41.98
N TYR A 459 -29.52 3.93 -41.93
CA TYR A 459 -28.90 4.58 -43.07
C TYR A 459 -27.96 3.63 -43.79
N GLU A 460 -27.26 2.79 -43.05
CA GLU A 460 -26.34 1.77 -43.55
C GLU A 460 -27.11 0.68 -44.28
N LEU A 461 -28.11 0.11 -43.59
CA LEU A 461 -29.05 -0.88 -44.13
C LEU A 461 -29.96 -0.28 -45.23
N GLY A 462 -30.39 0.97 -45.05
CA GLY A 462 -31.27 1.69 -45.99
C GLY A 462 -30.55 2.25 -47.22
N GLY A 463 -29.23 2.41 -47.15
CA GLY A 463 -28.34 2.99 -48.12
C GLY A 463 -28.30 4.52 -48.11
N ILE A 464 -27.10 5.10 -48.01
CA ILE A 464 -26.88 6.55 -47.99
C ILE A 464 -26.76 7.09 -49.42
N PHE A 465 -27.65 8.02 -49.78
CA PHE A 465 -27.67 8.59 -51.13
C PHE A 465 -26.57 9.63 -51.35
N TYR A 466 -25.46 9.23 -51.96
CA TYR A 466 -24.41 10.15 -52.42
C TYR A 466 -24.70 10.72 -53.82
N PRO A 467 -24.80 12.06 -53.98
CA PRO A 467 -25.16 12.69 -55.26
C PRO A 467 -23.98 12.81 -56.25
N THR A 468 -22.77 12.44 -55.85
CA THR A 468 -21.53 12.53 -56.60
C THR A 468 -21.27 11.27 -57.42
N SER A 469 -20.86 11.43 -58.68
CA SER A 469 -20.47 10.32 -59.56
C SER A 469 -18.99 9.95 -59.42
N LEU A 470 -18.50 9.92 -58.18
CA LEU A 470 -17.11 9.58 -57.84
C LEU A 470 -17.00 8.07 -57.56
N PHE A 471 -17.89 7.56 -56.71
CA PHE A 471 -17.90 6.19 -56.20
C PHE A 471 -18.29 5.13 -57.25
N ALA A 472 -17.58 4.00 -57.23
CA ALA A 472 -17.50 3.08 -58.37
C ALA A 472 -18.75 2.22 -58.60
N ASN A 473 -19.66 2.14 -57.63
CA ASN A 473 -20.80 1.22 -57.65
C ASN A 473 -21.92 1.61 -58.66
N GLY A 474 -22.01 2.90 -59.04
CA GLY A 474 -22.96 3.39 -60.04
C GLY A 474 -24.45 3.35 -59.64
N SER A 475 -24.76 2.97 -58.40
CA SER A 475 -26.09 3.06 -57.78
C SER A 475 -26.34 4.44 -57.18
N GLY A 476 -25.30 5.12 -56.69
CA GLY A 476 -25.43 6.37 -55.91
C GLY A 476 -25.96 6.13 -54.50
N TYR A 477 -25.75 4.92 -53.98
CA TYR A 477 -26.07 4.49 -52.62
C TYR A 477 -24.86 3.72 -52.09
N ILE A 478 -24.40 4.07 -50.90
CA ILE A 478 -23.37 3.37 -50.11
C ILE A 478 -24.11 2.57 -49.02
N PHE A 479 -23.64 1.36 -48.72
CA PHE A 479 -24.18 0.47 -47.70
C PHE A 479 -22.99 -0.12 -46.96
N THR A 480 -22.91 0.20 -45.67
CA THR A 480 -21.88 -0.21 -44.69
C THR A 480 -22.44 -1.34 -43.82
N ASP A 481 -21.62 -1.91 -42.93
CA ASP A 481 -22.04 -2.97 -42.01
C ASP A 481 -22.33 -2.35 -40.62
N PRO A 482 -23.58 -2.30 -40.14
CA PRO A 482 -23.97 -1.62 -38.88
C PRO A 482 -23.51 -2.37 -37.62
N THR A 483 -22.47 -3.18 -37.75
CA THR A 483 -21.84 -3.95 -36.68
C THR A 483 -20.31 -3.88 -36.73
N ASP A 484 -19.75 -3.05 -37.62
CA ASP A 484 -18.33 -2.92 -37.90
C ASP A 484 -18.02 -1.46 -38.30
N VAL A 485 -17.45 -0.68 -37.37
CA VAL A 485 -17.21 0.78 -37.47
C VAL A 485 -16.34 1.24 -38.66
N ASP A 486 -15.75 0.31 -39.40
CA ASP A 486 -14.70 0.47 -40.41
C ASP A 486 -14.91 -0.68 -41.43
N THR A 487 -15.78 -0.46 -42.42
CA THR A 487 -16.26 -1.53 -43.32
C THR A 487 -15.18 -2.03 -44.30
N ASP A 488 -14.12 -1.26 -44.55
CA ASP A 488 -13.06 -1.62 -45.50
C ASP A 488 -11.67 -1.90 -44.89
N ASP A 489 -11.55 -1.90 -43.55
CA ASP A 489 -10.33 -2.17 -42.76
C ASP A 489 -9.22 -1.08 -42.92
N ASP A 490 -9.54 0.15 -43.36
CA ASP A 490 -8.55 1.24 -43.54
C ASP A 490 -8.18 1.97 -42.23
N GLN A 491 -9.00 1.93 -41.17
CA GLN A 491 -8.88 2.65 -39.87
C GLN A 491 -9.44 4.09 -39.81
N LEU A 492 -10.08 4.59 -40.86
CA LEU A 492 -11.13 5.60 -40.74
C LEU A 492 -12.45 4.90 -40.36
N TRP A 493 -13.36 5.64 -39.74
CA TRP A 493 -14.69 5.11 -39.45
C TRP A 493 -15.68 5.52 -40.54
N ASP A 494 -16.60 4.64 -40.90
CA ASP A 494 -17.55 4.86 -42.01
C ASP A 494 -18.30 6.20 -41.86
N GLY A 495 -18.72 6.51 -40.64
CA GLY A 495 -19.32 7.76 -40.23
C GLY A 495 -18.37 8.97 -40.27
N GLU A 496 -17.08 8.83 -39.95
CA GLU A 496 -16.08 9.90 -40.15
C GLU A 496 -15.83 10.18 -41.64
N GLU A 497 -15.68 9.13 -42.44
CA GLU A 497 -15.52 9.22 -43.90
C GLU A 497 -16.71 9.93 -44.55
N ILE A 498 -17.93 9.51 -44.23
CA ILE A 498 -19.15 10.10 -44.77
C ILE A 498 -19.35 11.54 -44.27
N ASN A 499 -19.21 11.79 -42.97
CA ASN A 499 -19.57 13.08 -42.38
C ASN A 499 -18.46 14.15 -42.43
N ILE A 500 -17.17 13.74 -42.51
CA ILE A 500 -16.01 14.62 -42.36
C ILE A 500 -15.16 14.69 -43.65
N TYR A 501 -14.64 13.55 -44.11
CA TYR A 501 -13.59 13.53 -45.15
C TYR A 501 -14.14 13.48 -46.58
N GLY A 502 -15.23 12.74 -46.80
CA GLY A 502 -15.91 12.58 -48.09
C GLY A 502 -15.39 11.43 -48.96
N THR A 503 -14.68 10.48 -48.35
CA THR A 503 -14.13 9.24 -48.91
C THR A 503 -15.20 8.16 -49.12
N ASP A 504 -14.84 6.97 -49.63
CA ASP A 504 -15.74 5.83 -49.95
C ASP A 504 -15.47 4.68 -48.96
N PRO A 505 -16.31 4.46 -47.91
CA PRO A 505 -16.09 3.49 -46.82
C PRO A 505 -16.28 2.02 -47.23
N LEU A 506 -15.74 1.69 -48.39
CA LEU A 506 -15.82 0.42 -49.12
C LEU A 506 -14.55 0.20 -49.96
N ASN A 507 -13.54 1.05 -49.80
CA ASN A 507 -12.35 1.17 -50.62
C ASN A 507 -11.25 2.07 -49.97
N GLU A 508 -10.31 1.42 -49.24
CA GLU A 508 -9.07 1.90 -48.56
C GLU A 508 -8.22 3.03 -49.25
N ASP A 509 -8.50 3.41 -50.50
CA ASP A 509 -7.75 4.35 -51.36
C ASP A 509 -8.77 4.98 -52.33
N THR A 510 -9.48 6.03 -51.90
CA THR A 510 -10.68 6.57 -52.58
C THR A 510 -10.39 7.07 -53.99
N ASP A 511 -9.21 7.64 -54.23
CA ASP A 511 -8.87 8.24 -55.52
C ASP A 511 -8.03 7.34 -56.45
N GLY A 512 -7.37 6.32 -55.89
CA GLY A 512 -6.59 5.30 -56.57
C GLY A 512 -5.13 5.69 -56.83
N ASP A 513 -4.49 6.52 -56.00
CA ASP A 513 -3.11 7.00 -56.18
C ASP A 513 -2.00 6.10 -55.56
N GLU A 514 -2.39 5.03 -54.86
CA GLU A 514 -1.54 4.10 -54.08
C GLU A 514 -1.15 4.61 -52.65
N MET A 515 -1.73 5.71 -52.15
CA MET A 515 -1.75 6.09 -50.72
C MET A 515 -3.14 5.80 -50.11
N PRO A 516 -3.24 5.22 -48.90
CA PRO A 516 -4.54 5.00 -48.25
C PRO A 516 -5.15 6.28 -47.65
N ASP A 517 -6.48 6.32 -47.60
CA ASP A 517 -7.23 7.51 -47.14
C ASP A 517 -6.88 7.90 -45.70
N ASN A 518 -6.71 6.92 -44.80
CA ASN A 518 -6.30 7.16 -43.41
C ASN A 518 -4.96 7.92 -43.28
N TYR A 519 -3.98 7.55 -44.09
CA TYR A 519 -2.63 8.13 -44.10
C TYR A 519 -2.70 9.56 -44.64
N GLU A 520 -3.48 9.76 -45.69
CA GLU A 520 -3.70 11.08 -46.23
C GLU A 520 -4.38 12.02 -45.24
N VAL A 521 -5.38 11.53 -44.48
CA VAL A 521 -6.02 12.29 -43.40
C VAL A 521 -5.03 12.64 -42.29
N ASP A 522 -4.28 11.66 -41.76
CA ASP A 522 -3.31 11.85 -40.68
C ASP A 522 -2.19 12.84 -41.06
N TYR A 523 -1.76 12.81 -42.32
CA TYR A 523 -0.74 13.68 -42.88
C TYR A 523 -1.32 14.88 -43.67
N PHE A 524 -2.60 15.21 -43.49
CA PHE A 524 -3.27 16.37 -44.10
C PHE A 524 -3.11 16.49 -45.63
N LEU A 525 -2.92 15.38 -46.34
CA LEU A 525 -2.95 15.25 -47.81
C LEU A 525 -4.40 15.39 -48.32
N ASP A 526 -4.73 14.95 -49.54
CA ASP A 526 -6.03 15.19 -50.17
C ASP A 526 -6.57 13.85 -50.74
N PRO A 527 -7.24 13.01 -49.92
CA PRO A 527 -7.70 11.64 -50.28
C PRO A 527 -8.76 11.59 -51.39
N LEU A 528 -8.95 12.69 -52.09
CA LEU A 528 -9.89 12.87 -53.19
C LEU A 528 -9.17 13.32 -54.48
N SER A 529 -7.82 13.44 -54.51
CA SER A 529 -7.06 13.94 -55.66
C SER A 529 -5.51 13.68 -55.69
N ASP A 530 -5.07 12.61 -56.37
CA ASP A 530 -3.67 12.23 -56.77
C ASP A 530 -2.64 13.33 -56.49
N ASP A 531 -2.09 13.23 -55.30
CA ASP A 531 -1.20 14.20 -54.67
C ASP A 531 0.23 13.63 -54.52
N THR A 532 0.42 12.32 -54.76
CA THR A 532 1.70 11.54 -54.75
C THR A 532 2.98 12.28 -55.16
N ASN A 533 2.92 13.09 -56.23
CA ASN A 533 4.05 13.78 -56.85
C ASN A 533 4.27 15.21 -56.32
N SER A 534 3.49 15.61 -55.31
CA SER A 534 3.65 16.84 -54.55
C SER A 534 4.80 16.71 -53.56
N ASP A 535 5.31 17.86 -53.15
CA ASP A 535 6.37 18.06 -52.15
C ASP A 535 5.78 19.11 -51.20
N LYS A 536 5.21 18.64 -50.08
CA LYS A 536 4.26 19.42 -49.28
C LYS A 536 4.97 20.35 -48.31
N ASP A 537 6.03 19.90 -47.64
CA ASP A 537 6.86 20.69 -46.74
C ASP A 537 8.04 21.42 -47.43
N ASN A 538 8.40 21.03 -48.67
CA ASN A 538 9.44 21.61 -49.53
C ASN A 538 10.87 21.18 -49.15
N ASP A 539 11.05 19.97 -48.61
CA ASP A 539 12.35 19.38 -48.29
C ASP A 539 13.08 18.78 -49.53
N GLY A 540 12.33 18.45 -50.59
CA GLY A 540 12.81 17.88 -51.85
C GLY A 540 12.52 16.39 -52.06
N LEU A 541 11.83 15.73 -51.13
CA LEU A 541 11.14 14.46 -51.33
C LEU A 541 9.74 14.71 -51.90
N THR A 542 8.97 13.64 -52.11
CA THR A 542 7.57 13.73 -52.54
C THR A 542 6.72 12.89 -51.62
N ASN A 543 5.48 13.29 -51.35
CA ASN A 543 4.57 12.64 -50.39
C ASN A 543 4.59 11.09 -50.51
N PHE A 544 4.53 10.55 -51.73
CA PHE A 544 4.56 9.10 -51.97
C PHE A 544 5.94 8.44 -51.74
N TYR A 545 7.04 9.17 -51.94
CA TYR A 545 8.38 8.69 -51.60
C TYR A 545 8.56 8.63 -50.09
N GLU A 546 7.99 9.59 -49.38
CA GLU A 546 8.01 9.62 -47.93
C GLU A 546 7.21 8.46 -47.35
N PHE A 547 5.96 8.29 -47.78
CA PHE A 547 5.10 7.16 -47.43
C PHE A 547 5.77 5.80 -47.69
N ASN A 548 6.28 5.58 -48.91
CA ASN A 548 6.63 4.24 -49.40
C ASN A 548 8.13 3.89 -49.29
N VAL A 549 9.01 4.86 -49.01
CA VAL A 549 10.47 4.64 -49.04
C VAL A 549 11.19 5.03 -47.74
N THR A 550 10.93 6.22 -47.17
CA THR A 550 11.61 6.67 -45.95
C THR A 550 10.81 6.41 -44.68
N GLY A 551 9.47 6.52 -44.74
CA GLY A 551 8.59 6.56 -43.58
C GLY A 551 8.58 7.91 -42.85
N THR A 552 9.01 8.98 -43.53
CA THR A 552 9.06 10.36 -42.99
C THR A 552 7.69 11.03 -43.04
N ASN A 553 7.57 12.23 -42.45
CA ASN A 553 6.31 12.95 -42.34
C ASN A 553 6.21 14.06 -43.42
N PRO A 554 5.31 13.95 -44.42
CA PRO A 554 5.18 14.96 -45.49
C PRO A 554 4.83 16.39 -45.07
N ASN A 555 4.56 16.64 -43.78
CA ASN A 555 4.33 17.99 -43.23
C ASN A 555 5.52 18.55 -42.46
N ASN A 556 6.57 17.76 -42.25
CA ASN A 556 7.67 18.10 -41.35
C ASN A 556 9.01 17.76 -41.99
N ASN A 557 9.64 18.79 -42.55
CA ASN A 557 10.85 18.71 -43.35
C ASN A 557 12.12 18.29 -42.56
N ASP A 558 12.01 17.75 -41.36
CA ASP A 558 13.07 17.39 -40.39
C ASP A 558 12.40 16.46 -39.37
N THR A 559 12.18 15.19 -39.77
CA THR A 559 11.27 14.27 -39.06
C THR A 559 11.80 13.83 -37.68
N ASP A 560 13.12 13.84 -37.46
CA ASP A 560 13.75 13.45 -36.19
C ASP A 560 14.39 14.60 -35.37
N ASP A 561 14.09 15.85 -35.76
CA ASP A 561 14.50 17.10 -35.11
C ASP A 561 16.04 17.19 -34.91
N ASP A 562 16.83 16.69 -35.88
CA ASP A 562 18.30 16.76 -35.85
C ASP A 562 18.89 18.05 -36.47
N GLY A 563 18.11 18.72 -37.31
CA GLY A 563 18.45 19.97 -37.97
C GLY A 563 18.93 19.84 -39.43
N LEU A 564 19.04 18.62 -39.97
CA LEU A 564 18.98 18.30 -41.40
C LEU A 564 17.53 18.26 -41.86
N THR A 565 17.32 18.18 -43.17
CA THR A 565 16.01 17.83 -43.71
C THR A 565 16.01 16.41 -44.20
N ASP A 566 14.86 15.75 -44.21
CA ASP A 566 14.76 14.36 -44.63
C ASP A 566 15.35 14.16 -46.05
N GLY A 567 15.10 15.13 -46.92
CA GLY A 567 15.68 15.28 -48.25
C GLY A 567 17.16 15.67 -48.28
N GLU A 568 17.70 16.41 -47.31
CA GLU A 568 19.16 16.59 -47.12
C GLU A 568 19.81 15.25 -46.75
N GLU A 569 19.14 14.34 -46.05
CA GLU A 569 19.72 13.05 -45.70
C GLU A 569 19.64 12.01 -46.82
N VAL A 570 18.48 11.90 -47.47
CA VAL A 570 18.28 11.00 -48.62
C VAL A 570 19.18 11.40 -49.80
N ASN A 571 19.37 12.70 -50.05
CA ASN A 571 20.16 13.20 -51.17
C ASN A 571 21.62 13.57 -50.80
N GLY A 572 21.93 13.64 -49.50
CA GLY A 572 23.20 14.09 -48.93
C GLY A 572 23.26 15.60 -48.67
N TYR A 573 24.04 16.01 -47.67
CA TYR A 573 24.26 17.43 -47.33
C TYR A 573 25.43 18.02 -48.16
N PHE A 574 25.30 19.25 -48.66
CA PHE A 574 26.35 19.90 -49.48
C PHE A 574 27.18 20.92 -48.69
N ASN A 575 28.44 20.58 -48.43
CA ASN A 575 29.44 21.49 -47.87
C ASN A 575 30.82 21.15 -48.48
N ASP A 576 31.32 21.99 -49.40
CA ASP A 576 32.59 21.76 -50.11
C ASP A 576 33.86 22.07 -49.30
N THR A 577 33.70 22.42 -48.02
CA THR A 577 34.79 22.69 -47.06
C THR A 577 34.87 21.70 -45.89
N HIS A 578 33.90 20.81 -45.74
CA HIS A 578 33.84 19.82 -44.65
C HIS A 578 34.90 18.72 -44.79
N THR A 579 35.43 18.21 -43.69
CA THR A 579 36.50 17.19 -43.72
C THR A 579 36.05 15.89 -44.42
N TYR A 580 34.85 15.42 -44.10
CA TYR A 580 34.24 14.20 -44.70
C TYR A 580 33.52 14.43 -46.04
N ALA A 581 33.61 15.62 -46.65
CA ALA A 581 33.00 15.86 -47.95
C ALA A 581 33.64 15.01 -49.07
N ASN A 582 32.81 14.33 -49.85
CA ASN A 582 33.29 13.55 -50.98
C ASN A 582 33.89 14.46 -52.07
N GLY A 583 34.55 13.87 -53.08
CA GLY A 583 35.20 14.61 -54.18
C GLY A 583 34.29 15.47 -55.08
N THR A 584 33.00 15.60 -54.74
CA THR A 584 32.03 16.53 -55.34
C THR A 584 31.38 17.51 -54.35
N GLY A 585 31.76 17.50 -53.06
CA GLY A 585 31.27 18.43 -52.03
C GLY A 585 30.03 17.96 -51.26
N TRP A 586 29.64 16.68 -51.40
CA TRP A 586 28.50 16.11 -50.68
C TRP A 586 28.97 15.18 -49.55
N ILE A 587 28.26 15.20 -48.44
CA ILE A 587 28.43 14.34 -47.27
C ILE A 587 27.24 13.37 -47.24
N VAL A 588 27.47 12.13 -46.82
CA VAL A 588 26.38 11.19 -46.51
C VAL A 588 26.12 11.37 -45.02
N THR A 589 24.91 11.77 -44.65
CA THR A 589 24.60 12.16 -43.28
C THR A 589 24.02 11.03 -42.46
N GLY A 590 22.90 10.43 -42.89
CA GLY A 590 22.19 9.54 -41.97
C GLY A 590 20.99 8.79 -42.55
N LYS A 591 19.98 8.60 -41.69
CA LYS A 591 18.64 8.16 -42.05
C LYS A 591 17.62 9.09 -41.40
N PRO A 592 16.59 9.57 -42.13
CA PRO A 592 15.69 10.65 -41.70
C PRO A 592 14.62 10.26 -40.66
N LEU A 593 14.91 9.25 -39.85
CA LEU A 593 14.10 8.76 -38.74
C LEU A 593 14.98 8.43 -37.52
N ASN A 594 16.24 8.86 -37.53
CA ASN A 594 17.26 8.48 -36.58
C ASN A 594 18.36 9.55 -36.51
N SER A 595 18.11 10.55 -35.66
CA SER A 595 18.90 11.77 -35.48
C SER A 595 20.34 11.62 -34.93
N ASP A 596 20.89 10.42 -34.94
CA ASP A 596 22.16 9.98 -34.35
C ASP A 596 22.49 8.62 -35.00
N SER A 597 23.15 8.67 -36.16
CA SER A 597 23.24 7.55 -37.11
C SER A 597 24.26 6.46 -36.78
N ASP A 598 25.28 6.76 -35.99
CA ASP A 598 26.24 5.78 -35.45
C ASP A 598 26.03 5.44 -33.96
N GLY A 599 25.32 6.30 -33.20
CA GLY A 599 24.91 6.04 -31.83
C GLY A 599 25.88 6.55 -30.77
N ASP A 600 26.71 7.54 -31.08
CA ASP A 600 27.69 8.13 -30.15
C ASP A 600 27.06 9.17 -29.18
N GLY A 601 25.92 9.76 -29.56
CA GLY A 601 25.16 10.74 -28.78
C GLY A 601 25.26 12.19 -29.29
N LEU A 602 26.09 12.45 -30.30
CA LEU A 602 26.03 13.63 -31.16
C LEU A 602 24.93 13.40 -32.22
N LYS A 603 24.47 14.46 -32.87
CA LYS A 603 23.40 14.37 -33.88
C LYS A 603 23.97 14.64 -35.27
N ASP A 604 23.58 13.90 -36.30
CA ASP A 604 24.14 14.01 -37.66
C ASP A 604 24.15 15.47 -38.17
N GLY A 605 23.07 16.20 -37.91
CA GLY A 605 22.89 17.62 -38.22
C GLY A 605 23.72 18.58 -37.37
N ILE A 606 24.12 18.21 -36.15
CA ILE A 606 25.15 18.93 -35.39
C ILE A 606 26.52 18.67 -36.00
N GLU A 607 26.79 17.45 -36.42
CA GLU A 607 28.09 17.05 -36.91
C GLU A 607 28.47 17.79 -38.18
N VAL A 608 27.64 17.65 -39.20
CA VAL A 608 27.94 18.19 -40.53
C VAL A 608 27.82 19.71 -40.64
N LYS A 609 27.25 20.35 -39.60
CA LYS A 609 27.04 21.81 -39.54
C LYS A 609 27.95 22.51 -38.50
N PHE A 610 28.48 21.81 -37.49
CA PHE A 610 29.21 22.45 -36.38
C PHE A 610 30.48 21.75 -35.84
N SER A 611 30.55 20.42 -35.72
CA SER A 611 31.78 19.74 -35.21
C SER A 611 32.79 19.41 -36.32
N ASP A 612 32.33 19.21 -37.56
CA ASP A 612 33.13 18.70 -38.70
C ASP A 612 33.52 17.21 -38.59
N SER A 613 32.80 16.44 -37.75
CA SER A 613 32.92 14.97 -37.61
C SER A 613 32.14 14.18 -38.68
N ASN A 614 32.19 12.85 -38.63
CA ASN A 614 31.58 11.94 -39.58
C ASN A 614 30.35 11.22 -38.99
N PRO A 615 29.11 11.55 -39.39
CA PRO A 615 27.86 11.07 -38.76
C PRO A 615 27.49 9.60 -39.02
N LEU A 616 28.48 8.77 -39.33
CA LEU A 616 28.36 7.34 -39.61
C LEU A 616 29.51 6.56 -38.95
N ASP A 617 30.28 7.18 -38.06
CA ASP A 617 31.53 6.67 -37.49
C ASP A 617 31.85 7.41 -36.17
N ALA A 618 31.34 6.85 -35.06
CA ALA A 618 31.31 7.38 -33.68
C ALA A 618 32.66 7.79 -33.04
N ASP A 619 33.78 7.70 -33.76
CA ASP A 619 35.16 7.98 -33.37
C ASP A 619 35.87 8.36 -34.69
N SER A 620 35.80 9.66 -35.05
CA SER A 620 36.13 10.13 -36.40
C SER A 620 37.61 10.03 -36.77
N ASP A 621 38.51 9.85 -35.79
CA ASP A 621 39.96 9.79 -36.01
C ASP A 621 40.68 8.52 -35.47
N ASP A 622 39.92 7.55 -34.96
CA ASP A 622 40.36 6.25 -34.41
C ASP A 622 41.20 6.37 -33.09
N ASP A 623 40.98 7.36 -32.21
CA ASP A 623 41.72 7.51 -30.93
C ASP A 623 41.14 6.79 -29.70
N GLN A 624 39.86 6.37 -29.77
CA GLN A 624 39.02 5.76 -28.71
C GLN A 624 38.21 6.73 -27.80
N LEU A 625 38.25 8.04 -28.02
CA LEU A 625 37.19 8.96 -27.60
C LEU A 625 36.06 8.94 -28.64
N SER A 626 34.84 9.30 -28.22
CA SER A 626 33.72 9.51 -29.15
C SER A 626 33.67 10.96 -29.60
N ASP A 627 33.16 11.23 -30.81
CA ASP A 627 33.01 12.59 -31.32
C ASP A 627 32.14 13.46 -30.38
N PHE A 628 31.16 12.85 -29.72
CA PHE A 628 30.39 13.40 -28.62
C PHE A 628 31.26 13.77 -27.42
N ASP A 629 32.05 12.83 -26.88
CA ASP A 629 32.90 13.08 -25.72
C ASP A 629 33.94 14.16 -26.01
N GLU A 630 34.54 14.12 -27.18
CA GLU A 630 35.45 15.15 -27.66
C GLU A 630 34.78 16.53 -27.77
N TYR A 631 33.68 16.63 -28.53
CA TYR A 631 33.05 17.92 -28.82
C TYR A 631 32.29 18.52 -27.62
N ILE A 632 31.66 17.68 -26.80
CA ILE A 632 30.78 18.09 -25.69
C ILE A 632 31.47 18.01 -24.32
N THR A 633 32.25 16.96 -24.05
CA THR A 633 32.83 16.70 -22.72
C THR A 633 34.21 17.34 -22.56
N HIS A 634 35.12 17.14 -23.51
CA HIS A 634 36.54 17.49 -23.39
C HIS A 634 36.92 18.81 -24.11
N GLY A 635 36.24 19.12 -25.21
CA GLY A 635 36.55 20.27 -26.07
C GLY A 635 37.78 20.06 -26.97
N THR A 636 38.15 18.81 -27.20
CA THR A 636 39.18 18.37 -28.15
C THR A 636 38.65 18.45 -29.59
N ASN A 637 39.46 18.05 -30.56
CA ASN A 637 39.17 18.18 -31.97
C ASN A 637 38.97 16.80 -32.61
N VAL A 638 37.69 16.48 -32.91
CA VAL A 638 37.08 15.28 -33.57
C VAL A 638 37.67 14.78 -34.90
N ASN A 639 38.94 15.08 -35.15
CA ASN A 639 39.68 14.90 -36.40
C ASN A 639 41.22 14.91 -36.13
N SER A 640 41.65 14.82 -34.86
CA SER A 640 43.04 14.93 -34.41
C SER A 640 43.25 14.34 -33.00
N ASN A 641 43.59 13.05 -32.96
CA ASN A 641 44.01 12.22 -31.81
C ASN A 641 45.16 12.71 -30.91
N ASP A 642 45.55 13.97 -31.05
CA ASP A 642 46.51 14.78 -30.30
C ASP A 642 46.12 16.24 -30.67
N THR A 643 45.19 16.82 -29.92
CA THR A 643 44.59 18.14 -30.21
C THR A 643 45.61 19.27 -30.04
N ASP A 644 46.51 19.07 -29.10
CA ASP A 644 47.41 20.07 -28.53
C ASP A 644 48.81 20.07 -29.21
N ASN A 645 49.17 18.91 -29.80
CA ASN A 645 50.38 18.59 -30.56
C ASN A 645 51.65 18.50 -29.69
N ASP A 646 51.57 17.82 -28.54
CA ASP A 646 52.73 17.52 -27.69
C ASP A 646 53.27 16.07 -27.74
N ASP A 647 52.70 15.23 -28.61
CA ASP A 647 52.97 13.79 -28.77
C ASP A 647 52.21 12.87 -27.77
N LEU A 648 51.46 13.39 -26.78
CA LEU A 648 50.48 12.61 -26.00
C LEU A 648 49.12 12.50 -26.75
N PRO A 649 48.42 11.34 -26.71
CA PRO A 649 47.09 11.23 -27.31
C PRO A 649 45.96 11.68 -26.38
N ASP A 650 44.96 12.37 -26.91
CA ASP A 650 43.82 12.93 -26.16
C ASP A 650 43.12 11.87 -25.30
N TYR A 651 42.83 10.67 -25.84
CA TYR A 651 42.30 9.53 -25.09
C TYR A 651 43.12 9.16 -23.85
N TRP A 652 44.46 9.15 -23.95
CA TRP A 652 45.33 8.80 -22.82
C TRP A 652 45.26 9.88 -21.74
N GLU A 653 45.34 11.15 -22.15
CA GLU A 653 45.29 12.29 -21.25
C GLU A 653 43.96 12.36 -20.49
N VAL A 654 42.84 12.16 -21.20
CA VAL A 654 41.50 12.05 -20.58
C VAL A 654 41.43 10.89 -19.60
N THR A 655 42.02 9.73 -19.95
CA THR A 655 41.98 8.52 -19.11
C THR A 655 42.77 8.69 -17.81
N TYR A 656 43.96 9.32 -17.87
CA TYR A 656 44.86 9.51 -16.74
C TYR A 656 44.76 10.91 -16.08
N GLY A 657 43.88 11.78 -16.58
CA GLY A 657 43.54 13.06 -15.95
C GLY A 657 44.53 14.20 -16.20
N THR A 658 45.40 14.09 -17.21
CA THR A 658 46.22 15.22 -17.72
C THR A 658 45.37 16.10 -18.65
N ASN A 659 45.96 17.03 -19.41
CA ASN A 659 45.19 18.07 -20.10
C ASN A 659 45.38 18.11 -21.63
N PRO A 660 44.46 17.50 -22.42
CA PRO A 660 44.57 17.41 -23.89
C PRO A 660 44.40 18.73 -24.65
N LEU A 661 44.40 19.86 -23.93
CA LEU A 661 44.35 21.22 -24.46
C LEU A 661 45.56 22.07 -24.04
N LEU A 662 46.53 21.50 -23.31
CA LEU A 662 47.72 22.20 -22.79
C LEU A 662 48.95 21.29 -22.71
N ILE A 663 49.94 21.56 -23.57
CA ILE A 663 51.30 20.98 -23.60
C ILE A 663 51.86 20.80 -22.17
N ASP A 664 51.69 19.61 -21.60
CA ASP A 664 52.02 19.27 -20.21
C ASP A 664 52.90 18.01 -20.07
N THR A 665 53.32 17.39 -21.18
CA THR A 665 54.38 16.35 -21.33
C THR A 665 55.56 16.34 -20.34
N PHE A 666 55.95 17.50 -19.81
CA PHE A 666 57.09 17.70 -18.91
C PHE A 666 56.72 18.02 -17.45
N ASP A 667 55.43 18.08 -17.12
CA ASP A 667 54.94 18.16 -15.76
C ASP A 667 55.00 16.77 -15.10
N ASP A 668 55.00 16.79 -13.76
CA ASP A 668 55.26 15.69 -12.83
C ASP A 668 54.22 15.87 -11.69
N PRO A 669 53.00 15.31 -11.84
CA PRO A 669 51.86 15.70 -11.01
C PRO A 669 51.86 15.08 -9.60
N ASP A 670 52.42 13.87 -9.43
CA ASP A 670 52.52 13.16 -8.16
C ASP A 670 53.86 13.39 -7.41
N SER A 671 54.88 13.92 -8.10
CA SER A 671 56.22 14.23 -7.59
C SER A 671 57.14 13.02 -7.37
N ASP A 672 57.00 11.96 -8.16
CA ASP A 672 57.85 10.77 -8.12
C ASP A 672 59.17 10.89 -8.94
N ASN A 673 59.31 11.95 -9.75
CA ASN A 673 60.39 12.30 -10.71
C ASN A 673 60.27 11.69 -12.12
N LEU A 674 59.17 11.07 -12.49
CA LEU A 674 58.75 10.83 -13.86
C LEU A 674 57.97 12.06 -14.39
N THR A 675 57.74 12.11 -15.70
CA THR A 675 56.88 13.14 -16.31
C THR A 675 55.79 12.44 -17.11
N ASN A 676 54.66 13.11 -17.36
CA ASN A 676 53.53 12.56 -18.14
C ASN A 676 54.00 11.76 -19.39
N TRP A 677 54.96 12.30 -20.16
CA TRP A 677 55.58 11.59 -21.29
C TRP A 677 56.32 10.30 -20.93
N GLN A 678 57.14 10.30 -19.87
CA GLN A 678 57.86 9.11 -19.42
C GLN A 678 56.90 8.02 -18.97
N GLU A 679 55.84 8.41 -18.29
CA GLU A 679 54.82 7.52 -17.73
C GLU A 679 53.95 6.90 -18.81
N PHE A 680 53.51 7.69 -19.81
CA PHE A 680 52.89 7.17 -21.03
C PHE A 680 53.76 6.11 -21.72
N GLN A 681 55.09 6.25 -21.72
CA GLN A 681 56.01 5.26 -22.30
C GLN A 681 56.25 4.03 -21.40
N LEU A 682 56.03 4.14 -20.08
CA LEU A 682 56.21 3.06 -19.10
C LEU A 682 54.91 2.29 -18.83
N GLY A 683 53.76 2.94 -18.96
CA GLY A 683 52.44 2.43 -18.61
C GLY A 683 52.02 2.68 -17.16
N THR A 684 52.63 3.67 -16.48
CA THR A 684 52.34 4.10 -15.10
C THR A 684 51.26 5.20 -15.08
N ASP A 685 50.72 5.52 -13.90
CA ASP A 685 49.67 6.54 -13.72
C ASP A 685 50.27 7.87 -13.21
N PRO A 686 50.22 8.98 -13.98
CA PRO A 686 50.80 10.29 -13.63
C PRO A 686 50.20 10.97 -12.39
N HIS A 687 49.26 10.32 -11.70
CA HIS A 687 48.69 10.79 -10.45
C HIS A 687 48.87 9.79 -9.28
N ASP A 688 49.58 8.68 -9.46
CA ASP A 688 49.82 7.66 -8.42
C ASP A 688 51.27 7.16 -8.43
N ALA A 689 52.09 7.77 -7.58
CA ALA A 689 53.54 7.58 -7.50
C ALA A 689 54.03 6.14 -7.18
N ASP A 690 53.14 5.18 -6.99
CA ASP A 690 53.36 3.75 -6.71
C ASP A 690 52.24 2.97 -7.46
N THR A 691 52.37 2.87 -8.78
CA THR A 691 51.30 2.40 -9.69
C THR A 691 50.84 0.98 -9.36
N ASP A 692 51.75 0.11 -8.91
CA ASP A 692 51.40 -1.28 -8.59
C ASP A 692 51.05 -1.52 -7.11
N GLY A 693 51.37 -0.57 -6.22
CA GLY A 693 50.91 -0.53 -4.84
C GLY A 693 51.69 -1.46 -3.91
N ASP A 694 52.99 -1.64 -4.13
CA ASP A 694 53.86 -2.45 -3.27
C ASP A 694 54.64 -1.67 -2.20
N GLY A 695 54.66 -0.33 -2.30
CA GLY A 695 55.31 0.58 -1.37
C GLY A 695 56.58 1.24 -1.89
N MET A 696 57.01 0.94 -3.11
CA MET A 696 58.14 1.59 -3.79
C MET A 696 57.64 2.57 -4.85
N PRO A 697 58.19 3.79 -4.95
CA PRO A 697 57.73 4.72 -5.98
C PRO A 697 58.24 4.38 -7.39
N ASP A 698 57.43 4.61 -8.42
CA ASP A 698 57.70 4.21 -9.80
C ASP A 698 59.06 4.77 -10.32
N GLY A 699 59.32 6.05 -10.08
CA GLY A 699 60.56 6.74 -10.42
C GLY A 699 61.77 6.21 -9.65
N TRP A 700 61.59 5.77 -8.39
CA TRP A 700 62.66 5.11 -7.62
C TRP A 700 62.95 3.71 -8.17
N GLU A 701 61.92 2.95 -8.54
CA GLU A 701 62.07 1.64 -9.16
C GLU A 701 62.84 1.71 -10.48
N ILE A 702 62.49 2.68 -11.34
CA ILE A 702 63.17 2.89 -12.62
C ILE A 702 64.66 3.23 -12.41
N ASP A 703 64.98 4.08 -11.43
CA ASP A 703 66.38 4.40 -11.08
C ASP A 703 67.14 3.19 -10.51
N ASN A 704 66.45 2.25 -9.83
CA ASN A 704 67.01 1.02 -9.25
C ASN A 704 66.86 -0.25 -10.13
N LEU A 705 66.37 -0.08 -11.36
CA LEU A 705 66.18 -1.14 -12.37
C LEU A 705 65.12 -2.20 -11.99
N PHE A 706 64.12 -1.82 -11.19
CA PHE A 706 62.89 -2.59 -11.00
C PHE A 706 61.87 -2.25 -12.11
N ASN A 707 60.59 -2.59 -11.93
CA ASN A 707 59.58 -2.46 -12.97
C ASN A 707 58.23 -2.11 -12.32
N PRO A 708 57.75 -0.86 -12.47
CA PRO A 708 56.65 -0.26 -11.68
C PRO A 708 55.24 -0.73 -12.02
N LEU A 709 55.13 -2.00 -12.41
CA LEU A 709 53.91 -2.70 -12.81
C LEU A 709 53.93 -4.16 -12.30
N VAL A 710 54.87 -4.50 -11.40
CA VAL A 710 55.11 -5.83 -10.84
C VAL A 710 55.52 -5.72 -9.37
N GLN A 711 54.51 -5.81 -8.49
CA GLN A 711 54.65 -5.93 -7.03
C GLN A 711 55.79 -6.88 -6.62
N ASP A 712 56.97 -6.32 -6.38
CA ASP A 712 58.18 -7.05 -6.02
C ASP A 712 58.91 -6.48 -4.78
N GLY A 713 58.38 -5.45 -4.14
CA GLY A 713 58.85 -4.81 -2.90
C GLY A 713 59.12 -5.74 -1.72
N LEU A 714 58.40 -6.87 -1.62
CA LEU A 714 58.64 -7.95 -0.63
C LEU A 714 59.69 -8.98 -1.08
N SER A 715 60.35 -8.75 -2.21
CA SER A 715 61.50 -9.53 -2.68
C SER A 715 62.77 -8.99 -2.05
N ASP A 716 63.78 -9.84 -2.05
CA ASP A 716 65.13 -9.58 -1.58
C ASP A 716 66.05 -9.81 -2.80
N ALA A 717 66.58 -8.71 -3.34
CA ALA A 717 67.16 -8.68 -4.69
C ALA A 717 68.65 -9.06 -4.74
N ASP A 718 69.40 -8.93 -3.64
CA ASP A 718 70.81 -9.32 -3.54
C ASP A 718 71.10 -10.45 -2.54
N ASN A 719 70.12 -10.80 -1.70
CA ASN A 719 70.09 -11.91 -0.74
C ASN A 719 70.84 -11.58 0.57
N ASP A 720 70.71 -10.35 1.07
CA ASP A 720 71.25 -9.89 2.36
C ASP A 720 70.34 -10.23 3.55
N GLY A 721 69.02 -10.05 3.41
CA GLY A 721 68.01 -10.26 4.45
C GLY A 721 66.87 -9.23 4.45
N LEU A 722 67.11 -8.04 3.87
CA LEU A 722 66.15 -6.96 3.70
C LEU A 722 65.28 -7.19 2.45
N THR A 723 64.08 -6.62 2.45
CA THR A 723 63.24 -6.53 1.25
C THR A 723 63.44 -5.20 0.52
N ASN A 724 63.23 -5.16 -0.80
CA ASN A 724 63.42 -3.95 -1.62
C ASN A 724 62.72 -2.71 -1.02
N THR A 725 61.53 -2.87 -0.40
CA THR A 725 60.81 -1.79 0.30
C THR A 725 61.50 -1.36 1.61
N GLU A 726 62.07 -2.30 2.38
CA GLU A 726 62.85 -2.00 3.59
C GLU A 726 64.15 -1.24 3.22
N GLU A 727 64.77 -1.60 2.09
CA GLU A 727 65.93 -0.90 1.54
C GLU A 727 65.58 0.51 1.04
N PHE A 728 64.41 0.69 0.40
CA PHE A 728 63.87 2.01 0.08
C PHE A 728 63.64 2.87 1.33
N GLU A 729 63.09 2.30 2.42
CA GLU A 729 62.90 3.01 3.69
C GLU A 729 64.24 3.34 4.39
N ALA A 730 65.24 2.46 4.28
CA ALA A 730 66.58 2.65 4.84
C ALA A 730 67.47 3.59 4.00
N GLY A 731 67.15 3.74 2.71
CA GLY A 731 67.97 4.48 1.73
C GLY A 731 69.20 3.72 1.23
N THR A 732 69.25 2.40 1.46
CA THR A 732 70.32 1.51 1.01
C THR A 732 70.17 1.15 -0.48
N ASN A 733 71.11 0.38 -1.02
CA ASN A 733 71.17 0.03 -2.44
C ASN A 733 70.62 -1.39 -2.68
N PRO A 734 69.42 -1.56 -3.31
CA PRO A 734 68.66 -2.82 -3.42
C PRO A 734 69.23 -3.89 -4.35
N ARG A 735 70.56 -3.88 -4.52
CA ARG A 735 71.36 -4.77 -5.38
C ARG A 735 72.79 -4.93 -4.82
N ASN A 736 73.06 -4.51 -3.60
CA ASN A 736 74.38 -4.55 -2.96
C ASN A 736 74.30 -4.70 -1.42
N PRO A 737 74.64 -5.88 -0.85
CA PRO A 737 74.29 -6.33 0.51
C PRO A 737 75.20 -5.75 1.63
N ASP A 738 75.79 -4.59 1.36
CA ASP A 738 76.88 -3.90 2.08
C ASP A 738 77.06 -2.56 1.33
N THR A 739 76.15 -1.61 1.58
CA THR A 739 75.90 -0.42 0.76
C THR A 739 77.12 0.51 0.67
N ASP A 740 77.89 0.65 1.74
CA ASP A 740 79.07 1.51 1.79
C ASP A 740 80.43 0.80 1.56
N ALA A 741 80.44 -0.54 1.64
CA ALA A 741 81.59 -1.43 1.46
C ALA A 741 82.63 -1.42 2.60
N ASP A 742 82.22 -1.20 3.86
CA ASP A 742 83.10 -1.27 5.03
C ASP A 742 83.33 -2.72 5.55
N GLY A 743 82.37 -3.62 5.35
CA GLY A 743 82.42 -5.04 5.72
C GLY A 743 81.42 -5.49 6.77
N LEU A 744 80.64 -4.57 7.34
CA LEU A 744 79.30 -4.85 7.87
C LEU A 744 78.32 -5.05 6.69
N GLY A 745 77.07 -5.37 6.99
CA GLY A 745 76.04 -5.58 5.96
C GLY A 745 74.71 -5.00 6.40
N ASP A 746 73.95 -4.46 5.45
CA ASP A 746 72.82 -3.57 5.70
C ASP A 746 71.78 -4.18 6.68
N GLU A 747 71.44 -5.48 6.55
CA GLU A 747 70.61 -6.22 7.55
C GLU A 747 71.15 -6.06 8.98
N TRP A 748 72.44 -6.36 9.20
CA TRP A 748 73.06 -6.35 10.54
C TRP A 748 73.11 -4.93 11.12
N GLU A 749 73.44 -3.95 10.29
CA GLU A 749 73.58 -2.56 10.72
C GLU A 749 72.24 -1.95 11.13
N ILE A 750 71.17 -2.25 10.39
CA ILE A 750 69.82 -1.81 10.74
C ILE A 750 69.33 -2.50 12.03
N ASP A 751 69.60 -3.80 12.21
CA ASP A 751 69.18 -4.54 13.40
C ASP A 751 69.94 -4.11 14.68
N ASN A 752 71.21 -3.68 14.55
CA ASN A 752 72.06 -3.24 15.67
C ASN A 752 72.14 -1.70 15.83
N GLY A 753 71.60 -0.93 14.87
CA GLY A 753 71.50 0.53 14.95
C GLY A 753 72.79 1.31 14.64
N THR A 754 73.62 0.77 13.76
CA THR A 754 74.72 1.50 13.08
C THR A 754 74.19 2.17 11.80
N ASP A 755 75.02 2.84 10.99
CA ASP A 755 74.57 3.58 9.79
C ASP A 755 75.02 2.92 8.47
N PRO A 756 74.17 2.12 7.79
CA PRO A 756 74.54 1.33 6.59
C PRO A 756 74.88 2.15 5.34
N ASN A 757 75.02 3.46 5.50
CA ASN A 757 75.45 4.39 4.46
C ASN A 757 76.81 5.05 4.77
N THR A 758 77.46 4.73 5.90
CA THR A 758 78.73 5.35 6.31
C THR A 758 79.70 4.46 7.12
N ASP A 759 80.75 3.94 6.47
CA ASP A 759 82.00 3.34 7.01
C ASP A 759 82.25 3.66 8.50
N ASP A 760 81.66 2.83 9.36
CA ASP A 760 81.65 2.93 10.83
C ASP A 760 82.12 1.65 11.54
N ALA A 761 82.41 0.57 10.83
CA ALA A 761 82.93 -0.71 11.33
C ALA A 761 84.09 -0.65 12.35
N SER A 762 84.83 0.48 12.38
CA SER A 762 85.97 0.74 13.27
C SER A 762 85.72 1.77 14.39
N ASP A 763 84.49 2.26 14.52
CA ASP A 763 84.03 3.00 15.69
C ASP A 763 83.68 2.03 16.84
N ASP A 764 83.60 2.59 18.05
CA ASP A 764 83.51 1.94 19.36
C ASP A 764 82.50 2.79 20.16
N PRO A 765 81.18 2.53 20.03
CA PRO A 765 80.14 3.49 20.43
C PRO A 765 79.91 3.59 21.94
N ASP A 766 80.05 2.48 22.65
CA ASP A 766 79.87 2.38 24.11
C ASP A 766 81.17 2.66 24.91
N THR A 767 82.34 2.53 24.26
CA THR A 767 83.71 2.71 24.80
C THR A 767 84.23 1.58 25.69
N ASP A 768 83.69 0.38 25.50
CA ASP A 768 84.10 -0.89 26.10
C ASP A 768 85.53 -1.31 25.67
N GLY A 769 85.83 -1.19 24.37
CA GLY A 769 87.12 -1.55 23.77
C GLY A 769 87.06 -2.47 22.56
N LEU A 770 85.90 -3.03 22.20
CA LEU A 770 85.63 -3.64 20.90
C LEU A 770 85.20 -2.55 19.87
N THR A 771 85.21 -2.89 18.58
CA THR A 771 84.59 -2.07 17.51
C THR A 771 83.41 -2.80 16.88
N ASN A 772 82.54 -2.09 16.15
CA ASN A 772 81.38 -2.70 15.47
C ASN A 772 81.73 -4.01 14.71
N GLU A 773 82.84 -4.06 13.94
CA GLU A 773 83.34 -5.30 13.28
C GLU A 773 83.67 -6.43 14.29
N GLU A 774 84.27 -6.10 15.43
CA GLU A 774 84.65 -7.05 16.48
C GLU A 774 83.43 -7.52 17.28
N GLU A 775 82.42 -6.68 17.48
CA GLU A 775 81.16 -7.00 18.17
C GLU A 775 80.27 -7.91 17.33
N MET A 776 80.13 -7.63 16.03
CA MET A 776 79.52 -8.55 15.06
C MET A 776 80.15 -9.96 15.13
N ILE A 777 81.47 -10.05 15.34
CA ILE A 777 82.21 -11.32 15.42
C ILE A 777 81.99 -12.03 16.77
N ASN A 778 81.73 -11.30 17.85
CA ASN A 778 81.52 -11.85 19.20
C ASN A 778 80.03 -12.03 19.57
N GLU A 779 79.11 -11.63 18.70
CA GLU A 779 77.65 -11.64 18.90
C GLU A 779 77.19 -10.73 20.07
N THR A 780 77.82 -9.56 20.23
CA THR A 780 77.53 -8.54 21.28
C THR A 780 76.82 -7.29 20.71
N ASP A 781 76.22 -6.44 21.56
CA ASP A 781 75.47 -5.23 21.16
C ASP A 781 76.39 -3.99 21.13
N PRO A 782 76.59 -3.29 19.98
CA PRO A 782 77.46 -2.12 19.85
C PRO A 782 77.16 -0.91 20.76
N TYR A 783 76.10 -0.98 21.58
CA TYR A 783 75.70 0.07 22.49
C TYR A 783 75.56 -0.39 23.96
N ASP A 784 75.99 -1.60 24.35
CA ASP A 784 75.86 -2.14 25.73
C ASP A 784 77.15 -2.76 26.30
N GLU A 785 77.81 -2.05 27.22
CA GLU A 785 79.16 -2.36 27.75
C GLU A 785 79.31 -3.66 28.59
N ASP A 786 78.29 -4.52 28.70
CA ASP A 786 78.22 -5.72 29.58
C ASP A 786 77.06 -6.62 29.13
N SER A 787 77.21 -7.35 28.02
CA SER A 787 76.12 -8.05 27.31
C SER A 787 75.38 -9.10 28.16
N ASP A 788 75.97 -9.63 29.23
CA ASP A 788 75.38 -10.68 30.07
C ASP A 788 75.03 -10.30 31.54
N ASP A 789 75.20 -9.02 31.90
CA ASP A 789 74.97 -8.44 33.23
C ASP A 789 75.91 -9.05 34.33
N ASP A 790 77.05 -9.67 34.00
CA ASP A 790 78.06 -10.19 34.93
C ASP A 790 78.78 -9.05 35.70
N GLY A 791 79.12 -7.98 34.99
CA GLY A 791 79.89 -6.83 35.49
C GLY A 791 81.37 -6.80 35.09
N LEU A 792 81.80 -7.67 34.18
CA LEU A 792 82.89 -7.41 33.25
C LEU A 792 82.33 -6.64 32.03
N THR A 793 83.19 -6.06 31.21
CA THR A 793 82.78 -5.54 29.89
C THR A 793 83.17 -6.52 28.81
N ASP A 794 82.45 -6.55 27.69
CA ASP A 794 82.65 -7.53 26.62
C ASP A 794 84.09 -7.54 26.10
N GLY A 795 84.71 -6.38 25.93
CA GLY A 795 86.12 -6.17 25.64
C GLY A 795 87.08 -6.55 26.79
N GLU A 796 86.71 -6.40 28.08
CA GLU A 796 87.47 -7.00 29.18
C GLU A 796 87.42 -8.55 29.11
N GLU A 797 86.28 -9.13 28.75
CA GLU A 797 86.09 -10.58 28.63
C GLU A 797 86.88 -11.16 27.45
N VAL A 798 86.68 -10.62 26.25
CA VAL A 798 87.34 -11.07 25.01
C VAL A 798 88.86 -10.85 25.07
N ASP A 799 89.31 -9.65 25.46
CA ASP A 799 90.70 -9.23 25.28
C ASP A 799 91.59 -9.51 26.52
N THR A 800 91.00 -9.56 27.73
CA THR A 800 91.76 -9.76 29.00
C THR A 800 91.56 -11.13 29.64
N TYR A 801 90.34 -11.64 29.76
CA TYR A 801 90.04 -12.85 30.55
C TYR A 801 89.88 -14.12 29.71
N GLY A 802 89.41 -14.01 28.47
CA GLY A 802 89.10 -15.13 27.57
C GLY A 802 87.83 -15.89 27.96
N THR A 803 86.89 -15.19 28.60
CA THR A 803 85.54 -15.63 28.96
C THR A 803 84.57 -15.36 27.80
N ASP A 804 83.31 -15.79 27.93
CA ASP A 804 82.28 -15.69 26.88
C ASP A 804 81.35 -14.51 27.23
N PRO A 805 81.44 -13.34 26.56
CA PRO A 805 80.73 -12.11 26.95
C PRO A 805 79.20 -12.20 26.89
N ASN A 806 78.69 -13.29 26.31
CA ASN A 806 77.28 -13.61 26.24
C ASN A 806 76.84 -14.65 27.30
N ASN A 807 77.72 -15.05 28.23
CA ASN A 807 77.45 -16.09 29.22
C ASN A 807 78.20 -15.95 30.56
N ARG A 808 77.49 -15.29 31.47
CA ARG A 808 77.72 -14.95 32.89
C ARG A 808 78.30 -16.00 33.86
N ASP A 809 78.64 -17.19 33.40
CA ASP A 809 79.22 -18.32 34.14
C ASP A 809 79.88 -19.22 33.06
N THR A 810 81.03 -18.78 32.54
CA THR A 810 81.70 -19.39 31.37
C THR A 810 82.00 -20.88 31.56
N ASP A 811 82.38 -21.30 32.77
CA ASP A 811 82.72 -22.70 33.07
C ASP A 811 81.58 -23.55 33.71
N PHE A 812 80.45 -22.91 34.03
CA PHE A 812 79.23 -23.47 34.58
C PHE A 812 79.33 -24.06 36.01
N ASP A 813 80.19 -23.50 36.88
CA ASP A 813 80.36 -23.95 38.27
C ASP A 813 79.49 -23.24 39.34
N THR A 814 78.65 -22.30 38.90
CA THR A 814 77.66 -21.50 39.68
C THR A 814 78.19 -20.23 40.36
N TYR A 815 79.33 -19.73 39.90
CA TYR A 815 79.86 -18.39 40.18
C TYR A 815 79.97 -17.64 38.87
N SER A 816 79.85 -16.31 38.90
CA SER A 816 80.06 -15.52 37.69
C SER A 816 81.54 -15.22 37.48
N ASP A 817 81.92 -14.88 36.25
CA ASP A 817 83.30 -14.72 35.87
C ASP A 817 83.96 -13.54 36.64
N LEU A 818 83.24 -12.44 36.85
CA LEU A 818 83.64 -11.38 37.79
C LEU A 818 83.76 -11.87 39.25
N GLU A 819 82.82 -12.69 39.75
CA GLU A 819 82.88 -13.21 41.14
C GLU A 819 84.15 -14.04 41.37
N GLU A 820 84.58 -14.81 40.36
CA GLU A 820 85.79 -15.62 40.40
C GLU A 820 87.06 -14.74 40.35
N ILE A 821 87.12 -13.78 39.41
CA ILE A 821 88.24 -12.84 39.27
C ILE A 821 88.44 -12.04 40.57
N LEU A 822 87.36 -11.56 41.21
CA LEU A 822 87.41 -10.79 42.46
C LEU A 822 87.90 -11.61 43.67
N GLU A 823 87.51 -12.88 43.79
CA GLU A 823 87.99 -13.77 44.87
C GLU A 823 89.37 -14.40 44.58
N GLY A 824 89.85 -14.26 43.33
CA GLY A 824 91.14 -14.72 42.84
C GLY A 824 91.16 -16.20 42.52
N THR A 825 90.06 -16.71 41.97
CA THR A 825 89.88 -18.03 41.38
C THR A 825 89.98 -17.93 39.85
N ASP A 826 89.67 -18.98 39.10
CA ASP A 826 90.00 -19.09 37.66
C ASP A 826 88.69 -19.36 36.90
N PRO A 827 88.10 -18.36 36.20
CA PRO A 827 86.76 -18.43 35.60
C PRO A 827 86.62 -19.46 34.47
N LEU A 828 87.72 -20.12 34.09
CA LEU A 828 87.77 -21.15 33.06
C LEU A 828 88.05 -22.57 33.61
N ASP A 829 88.06 -22.77 34.94
CA ASP A 829 88.20 -24.08 35.60
C ASP A 829 87.27 -24.25 36.82
N SER A 830 86.12 -24.88 36.55
CA SER A 830 85.02 -25.30 37.46
C SER A 830 85.39 -26.10 38.73
N ASN A 831 86.68 -26.25 39.01
CA ASN A 831 87.24 -26.79 40.25
C ASN A 831 87.83 -25.68 41.15
N SER A 832 87.84 -24.42 40.69
CA SER A 832 88.51 -23.27 41.32
C SER A 832 87.63 -22.51 42.32
N ASN A 833 86.30 -22.61 42.24
CA ASN A 833 85.31 -21.77 42.95
C ASN A 833 85.63 -21.20 44.35
N PRO A 834 85.14 -19.96 44.65
CA PRO A 834 85.20 -19.32 45.96
C PRO A 834 84.65 -20.15 47.14
N ARG A 835 83.77 -21.12 46.87
CA ARG A 835 83.02 -21.90 47.89
C ARG A 835 83.89 -22.70 48.85
N GLN A 836 85.15 -22.97 48.50
CA GLN A 836 86.08 -23.72 49.37
C GLN A 836 86.71 -22.85 50.48
N ARG A 837 86.44 -21.53 50.53
CA ARG A 837 87.11 -20.54 51.38
C ARG A 837 86.27 -20.02 52.58
N LEU A 838 85.91 -20.93 53.50
CA LEU A 838 85.46 -20.65 54.90
C LEU A 838 84.11 -19.93 55.14
N THR A 839 83.11 -20.76 55.48
CA THR A 839 81.93 -20.50 56.33
C THR A 839 82.07 -19.40 57.43
N THR A 840 81.12 -18.45 57.53
CA THR A 840 80.50 -17.91 58.80
C THR A 840 79.49 -16.75 58.56
N ILE A 841 78.24 -16.87 59.08
CA ILE A 841 77.21 -15.79 59.32
C ILE A 841 76.57 -15.11 58.06
N LEU A 842 75.29 -14.70 57.99
CA LEU A 842 74.02 -15.10 58.66
C LEU A 842 72.78 -14.43 57.97
N VAL A 843 71.93 -15.22 57.30
CA VAL A 843 70.45 -15.07 57.09
C VAL A 843 69.87 -13.76 56.50
N ALA A 844 69.37 -13.86 55.27
CA ALA A 844 68.35 -13.06 54.57
C ALA A 844 67.88 -13.87 53.32
N ILE A 845 66.70 -13.76 52.65
CA ILE A 845 65.30 -13.42 53.01
C ILE A 845 64.42 -14.57 52.43
N GLY A 846 63.49 -15.21 53.16
CA GLY A 846 62.04 -14.93 53.09
C GLY A 846 61.36 -15.10 51.71
N THR A 847 60.68 -16.23 51.47
CA THR A 847 59.86 -16.46 50.26
C THR A 847 58.45 -17.00 50.58
N SER A 848 57.49 -16.64 49.71
CA SER A 848 56.14 -17.24 49.55
C SER A 848 55.16 -17.06 50.74
N SER A 849 53.84 -16.96 50.58
CA SER A 849 52.96 -17.54 49.56
C SER A 849 51.56 -16.86 49.61
N ALA A 850 51.17 -16.12 48.56
CA ALA A 850 49.89 -15.39 48.51
C ALA A 850 48.68 -16.20 48.01
N VAL A 851 48.73 -17.54 48.07
CA VAL A 851 47.64 -18.44 47.61
C VAL A 851 46.42 -18.40 48.55
N GLY A 852 46.56 -17.87 49.78
CA GLY A 852 45.46 -17.74 50.75
C GLY A 852 44.47 -16.58 50.50
N VAL A 853 44.79 -15.62 49.63
CA VAL A 853 43.98 -14.38 49.48
C VAL A 853 42.82 -14.55 48.48
N LEU A 854 43.00 -15.35 47.43
CA LEU A 854 42.02 -15.54 46.36
C LEU A 854 40.73 -16.26 46.80
N ILE A 855 40.76 -17.04 47.88
CA ILE A 855 39.60 -17.78 48.40
C ILE A 855 38.72 -16.92 49.33
N LEU A 856 39.23 -15.80 49.86
CA LEU A 856 38.48 -14.89 50.73
C LEU A 856 37.74 -13.76 49.97
N LEU A 857 38.20 -13.39 48.77
CA LEU A 857 37.62 -12.28 48.00
C LEU A 857 36.29 -12.62 47.30
N THR A 858 36.06 -13.88 46.94
CA THR A 858 34.83 -14.33 46.26
C THR A 858 33.61 -14.34 47.18
N ILE A 859 33.79 -14.68 48.47
CA ILE A 859 32.71 -14.66 49.48
C ILE A 859 32.36 -13.22 49.89
N PHE A 860 33.32 -12.29 49.83
CA PHE A 860 33.10 -10.87 50.14
C PHE A 860 32.21 -10.17 49.08
N PHE A 861 32.38 -10.49 47.79
CA PHE A 861 31.68 -9.81 46.69
C PHE A 861 30.16 -10.06 46.65
N ILE A 862 29.70 -11.25 47.03
CA ILE A 862 28.28 -11.63 46.99
C ILE A 862 27.46 -10.90 48.07
N VAL A 863 28.07 -10.61 49.23
CA VAL A 863 27.44 -9.84 50.31
C VAL A 863 27.48 -8.33 50.03
N TYR A 864 28.48 -7.85 49.29
CA TYR A 864 28.65 -6.44 48.95
C TYR A 864 27.57 -5.90 47.97
N TRP A 865 27.03 -6.76 47.11
CA TRP A 865 26.16 -6.35 45.98
C TRP A 865 24.67 -6.13 46.29
N THR A 866 24.17 -6.52 47.46
CA THR A 866 22.71 -6.56 47.74
C THR A 866 22.19 -5.43 48.65
N THR A 867 23.04 -4.51 49.12
CA THR A 867 22.73 -3.63 50.27
C THR A 867 22.89 -2.12 50.07
N ARG A 868 23.38 -1.63 48.91
CA ARG A 868 23.64 -0.18 48.66
C ARG A 868 22.39 0.62 48.22
N PRO A 869 22.20 1.89 48.64
CA PRO A 869 21.04 2.71 48.25
C PRO A 869 21.02 3.09 46.76
N GLU A 870 22.20 3.30 46.15
CA GLU A 870 22.40 3.72 44.76
C GLU A 870 21.59 2.86 43.76
N GLN A 871 21.70 1.53 43.90
CA GLN A 871 21.03 0.56 43.04
C GLN A 871 19.50 0.50 43.24
N LYS A 872 18.99 0.94 44.40
CA LYS A 872 17.55 1.10 44.62
C LYS A 872 17.00 2.33 43.90
N MET A 873 17.80 3.40 43.79
CA MET A 873 17.42 4.60 43.04
C MET A 873 17.25 4.30 41.55
N PHE A 874 18.15 3.52 40.95
CA PHE A 874 18.04 3.10 39.55
C PHE A 874 16.75 2.35 39.24
N ARG A 875 16.41 1.33 40.05
CA ARG A 875 15.17 0.57 39.88
C ARG A 875 13.92 1.44 40.05
N PHE A 876 13.97 2.45 40.93
CA PHE A 876 12.86 3.39 41.11
C PHE A 876 12.70 4.33 39.90
N ILE A 877 13.78 4.97 39.44
CA ILE A 877 13.74 5.91 38.32
C ILE A 877 13.31 5.21 37.02
N ALA A 878 13.88 4.04 36.71
CA ALA A 878 13.49 3.26 35.53
C ALA A 878 11.98 2.93 35.53
N LYS A 879 11.43 2.54 36.69
CA LYS A 879 10.00 2.24 36.85
C LYS A 879 9.09 3.47 36.66
N GLN A 880 9.56 4.66 36.98
CA GLN A 880 8.79 5.90 36.76
C GLN A 880 8.89 6.37 35.30
N LYS A 881 10.05 6.18 34.63
CA LYS A 881 10.19 6.46 33.19
C LYS A 881 9.28 5.53 32.37
N SER A 882 9.22 4.23 32.69
CA SER A 882 8.27 3.29 32.05
C SER A 882 6.80 3.55 32.38
N ALA A 883 6.49 4.48 33.28
CA ALA A 883 5.13 4.91 33.64
C ALA A 883 4.77 6.29 33.05
N GLY A 884 5.57 6.82 32.12
CA GLY A 884 5.29 8.08 31.41
C GLY A 884 5.52 9.36 32.21
N LEU A 885 6.19 9.30 33.38
CA LEU A 885 6.51 10.54 34.12
C LEU A 885 7.69 11.30 33.50
N VAL A 886 7.43 12.56 33.13
CA VAL A 886 8.43 13.45 32.53
C VAL A 886 9.42 14.04 33.57
N SER A 887 9.01 14.16 34.84
CA SER A 887 9.90 14.61 35.93
C SER A 887 9.55 14.03 37.32
N LEU A 888 10.57 13.92 38.18
CA LEU A 888 10.46 13.52 39.59
C LEU A 888 11.03 14.60 40.51
N SER A 889 10.45 14.82 41.68
CA SER A 889 11.07 15.64 42.72
C SER A 889 12.05 14.84 43.57
N ILE A 890 13.08 15.50 44.08
CA ILE A 890 14.05 14.91 45.03
C ILE A 890 13.37 14.26 46.25
N LYS A 891 12.20 14.77 46.64
CA LYS A 891 11.44 14.31 47.82
C LYS A 891 10.71 12.98 47.58
N GLU A 892 10.30 12.69 46.34
CA GLU A 892 9.65 11.41 46.00
C GLU A 892 10.67 10.27 45.97
N ILE A 893 11.88 10.58 45.51
CA ILE A 893 13.03 9.66 45.46
C ILE A 893 13.52 9.32 46.87
N SER A 894 13.74 10.31 47.75
CA SER A 894 14.20 10.01 49.12
C SER A 894 13.20 9.17 49.93
N VAL A 895 11.90 9.29 49.66
CA VAL A 895 10.87 8.49 50.34
C VAL A 895 10.88 7.01 49.91
N HIS A 896 11.22 6.72 48.64
CA HIS A 896 11.18 5.37 48.07
C HIS A 896 12.51 4.62 48.05
N VAL A 897 13.65 5.32 48.00
CA VAL A 897 14.99 4.72 47.91
C VAL A 897 15.52 4.31 49.28
N ASP A 898 15.67 5.29 50.18
CA ASP A 898 15.90 5.10 51.61
C ASP A 898 15.55 6.40 52.35
N LYS A 899 14.62 6.32 53.31
CA LYS A 899 14.13 7.46 54.10
C LYS A 899 15.21 8.15 54.95
N LYS A 900 16.42 7.58 55.04
CA LYS A 900 17.59 8.18 55.70
C LYS A 900 18.38 9.13 54.80
N LEU A 901 18.19 9.08 53.47
CA LEU A 901 18.88 9.97 52.53
C LEU A 901 18.34 11.40 52.67
N ASN A 902 19.24 12.33 52.95
CA ASN A 902 18.91 13.75 52.99
C ASN A 902 18.94 14.37 51.58
N LYS A 903 18.49 15.63 51.46
CA LYS A 903 18.35 16.32 50.17
C LYS A 903 19.69 16.53 49.44
N GLY A 904 20.80 16.60 50.18
CA GLY A 904 22.16 16.65 49.64
C GLY A 904 22.58 15.31 49.04
N ASP A 905 22.41 14.22 49.78
CA ASP A 905 22.77 12.85 49.35
C ASP A 905 22.11 12.50 48.01
N VAL A 906 20.81 12.80 47.86
CA VAL A 906 20.09 12.54 46.60
C VAL A 906 20.59 13.44 45.46
N LYS A 907 21.02 14.67 45.72
CA LYS A 907 21.62 15.51 44.66
C LYS A 907 22.99 15.00 44.23
N GLN A 908 23.83 14.55 45.17
CA GLN A 908 25.11 13.95 44.85
C GLN A 908 24.93 12.68 44.01
N LEU A 909 24.04 11.77 44.43
CA LEU A 909 23.69 10.56 43.69
C LEU A 909 23.07 10.81 42.31
N VAL A 910 22.53 11.99 42.04
CA VAL A 910 22.00 12.33 40.71
C VAL A 910 23.11 12.93 39.84
N ASN A 911 23.97 13.77 40.39
CA ASN A 911 25.12 14.34 39.67
C ASN A 911 26.21 13.30 39.34
N GLU A 912 26.40 12.28 40.19
CA GLU A 912 27.36 11.19 39.92
C GLU A 912 26.91 10.26 38.78
N PHE A 913 25.64 10.33 38.34
CA PHE A 913 25.05 9.41 37.38
C PHE A 913 24.28 10.08 36.23
N SER A 914 24.15 11.41 36.21
CA SER A 914 23.50 12.17 35.14
C SER A 914 24.15 11.88 33.78
N ALA A 915 25.48 11.81 33.75
CA ALA A 915 26.30 11.55 32.56
C ALA A 915 26.22 10.11 32.00
N VAL A 916 25.48 9.18 32.63
CA VAL A 916 25.41 7.77 32.21
C VAL A 916 24.00 7.36 31.75
N LYS A 917 22.97 8.15 32.08
CA LYS A 917 21.56 7.84 31.78
C LYS A 917 20.68 9.06 31.47
N GLY A 918 21.26 10.18 31.03
CA GLY A 918 20.50 11.31 30.45
C GLY A 918 19.55 12.03 31.42
N LEU A 919 19.92 12.13 32.71
CA LEU A 919 19.07 12.72 33.75
C LEU A 919 19.46 14.18 34.05
N THR A 920 18.55 15.12 33.77
CA THR A 920 18.82 16.56 33.94
C THR A 920 18.21 17.11 35.23
N LEU A 921 19.06 17.56 36.17
CA LEU A 921 18.63 18.14 37.45
C LEU A 921 18.40 19.66 37.34
N VAL A 922 17.14 20.09 37.28
CA VAL A 922 16.77 21.52 37.29
C VAL A 922 16.13 21.89 38.63
N GLY A 923 16.88 22.63 39.45
CA GLY A 923 16.43 23.13 40.76
C GLY A 923 16.22 22.04 41.81
N ASN A 924 14.99 21.54 41.93
CA ASN A 924 14.58 20.47 42.86
C ASN A 924 13.85 19.30 42.16
N LYS A 925 13.77 19.32 40.82
CA LYS A 925 13.22 18.25 39.99
C LYS A 925 14.31 17.66 39.09
N ILE A 926 14.18 16.38 38.81
CA ILE A 926 14.97 15.63 37.83
C ILE A 926 14.04 15.36 36.65
N TRP A 927 14.47 15.73 35.46
CA TRP A 927 13.79 15.40 34.22
C TRP A 927 14.31 14.06 33.69
N LEU A 928 13.41 13.24 33.15
CA LEU A 928 13.70 11.85 32.74
C LEU A 928 13.92 11.70 31.22
N THR A 929 13.74 12.78 30.46
CA THR A 929 14.02 12.89 29.03
C THR A 929 15.39 13.52 28.83
N SER A 930 16.25 12.92 27.99
CA SER A 930 17.57 13.48 27.65
C SER A 930 17.51 14.40 26.42
N ARG A 931 18.63 15.07 26.12
CA ARG A 931 18.79 15.82 24.88
C ARG A 931 18.81 14.88 23.66
N GLU A 932 19.57 13.79 23.75
CA GLU A 932 19.70 12.76 22.71
C GLU A 932 18.35 12.11 22.35
N GLU A 933 17.46 11.98 23.33
CA GLU A 933 16.11 11.41 23.15
C GLU A 933 15.18 12.35 22.36
N ILE A 934 15.43 13.66 22.40
CA ILE A 934 14.72 14.66 21.58
C ILE A 934 15.37 14.76 20.18
N GLU A 935 16.70 14.68 20.09
CA GLU A 935 17.42 14.60 18.81
C GLU A 935 16.95 13.40 17.98
N LYS A 936 16.81 12.22 18.61
CA LYS A 936 16.22 11.05 17.93
C LYS A 936 14.75 11.23 17.53
N ASN A 937 13.93 11.88 18.38
CA ASN A 937 12.54 12.18 18.01
C ASN A 937 12.47 13.07 16.76
N ILE A 938 13.38 14.04 16.62
CA ILE A 938 13.49 14.92 15.45
C ILE A 938 13.80 14.12 14.18
N GLU A 939 14.74 13.17 14.23
CA GLU A 939 15.02 12.25 13.12
C GLU A 939 13.78 11.41 12.74
N GLU A 940 13.07 10.85 13.72
CA GLU A 940 11.80 10.13 13.50
C GLU A 940 10.73 11.02 12.85
N TYR A 941 10.62 12.30 13.25
CA TYR A 941 9.65 13.25 12.65
C TYR A 941 10.02 13.62 11.21
N HIS A 942 11.30 13.80 10.89
CA HIS A 942 11.74 14.04 9.50
C HIS A 942 11.49 12.82 8.62
N SER A 943 11.81 11.61 9.10
CA SER A 943 11.54 10.37 8.38
C SER A 943 10.04 10.15 8.14
N TRP A 944 9.20 10.50 9.12
CA TRP A 944 7.74 10.45 8.97
C TRP A 944 7.24 11.46 7.93
N LEU A 945 7.67 12.74 8.03
CA LEU A 945 7.27 13.81 7.10
C LEU A 945 7.65 13.48 5.66
N ASN A 946 8.82 12.90 5.40
CA ASN A 946 9.25 12.52 4.05
C ASN A 946 8.45 11.35 3.46
N GLN A 947 7.70 10.59 4.27
CA GLN A 947 6.79 9.54 3.80
C GLN A 947 5.36 10.05 3.54
N VAL A 948 5.01 11.27 3.99
CA VAL A 948 3.65 11.83 3.91
C VAL A 948 3.22 12.06 2.47
N ASP A 949 4.10 12.59 1.62
CA ASP A 949 3.80 12.94 0.22
C ASP A 949 3.41 11.73 -0.66
N SER A 950 3.47 10.51 -0.13
CA SER A 950 3.14 9.25 -0.82
C SER A 950 1.92 8.50 -0.26
N ARG A 951 1.21 9.02 0.76
CA ARG A 951 0.12 8.28 1.45
C ARG A 951 -1.04 9.14 1.94
N VAL A 952 -2.25 8.56 1.91
CA VAL A 952 -3.45 9.15 2.53
C VAL A 952 -3.37 9.03 4.07
N ILE A 953 -3.30 10.16 4.78
CA ILE A 953 -3.14 10.19 6.25
C ILE A 953 -4.44 10.57 6.97
N THR A 954 -4.77 9.82 8.03
CA THR A 954 -5.95 10.10 8.86
C THR A 954 -5.74 11.29 9.79
N LYS A 955 -6.79 12.09 10.02
CA LYS A 955 -6.81 13.22 10.99
C LYS A 955 -6.39 12.81 12.41
N LYS A 956 -6.54 11.54 12.78
CA LYS A 956 -6.10 11.00 14.06
C LYS A 956 -4.57 10.91 14.16
N ALA A 957 -3.90 10.38 13.14
CA ALA A 957 -2.44 10.28 13.11
C ALA A 957 -1.76 11.66 13.12
N LEU A 958 -2.30 12.61 12.34
CA LEU A 958 -1.86 14.02 12.35
C LEU A 958 -2.00 14.65 13.74
N LYS A 959 -3.13 14.42 14.43
CA LYS A 959 -3.32 14.93 15.79
C LYS A 959 -2.35 14.31 16.80
N GLU A 960 -2.14 12.99 16.74
CA GLU A 960 -1.24 12.28 17.65
C GLU A 960 0.23 12.73 17.48
N ILE A 961 0.70 12.98 16.25
CA ILE A 961 2.06 13.46 16.03
C ILE A 961 2.22 14.95 16.36
N SER A 962 1.22 15.80 16.08
CA SER A 962 1.19 17.21 16.49
C SER A 962 1.24 17.37 18.02
N GLU A 963 0.49 16.55 18.77
CA GLU A 963 0.56 16.53 20.23
C GLU A 963 1.94 16.07 20.75
N ARG A 964 2.60 15.13 20.07
CA ARG A 964 3.95 14.65 20.41
C ARG A 964 5.01 15.75 20.22
N ILE A 965 5.05 16.37 19.04
CA ILE A 965 5.96 17.49 18.72
C ILE A 965 5.73 18.68 19.67
N THR A 966 4.47 19.03 19.94
CA THR A 966 4.10 20.11 20.87
C THR A 966 4.61 19.88 22.30
N ASN A 967 4.70 18.61 22.74
CA ASN A 967 5.24 18.28 24.06
C ASN A 967 6.78 18.37 24.09
N ASP A 968 7.46 17.97 23.02
CA ASP A 968 8.92 18.11 22.90
C ASP A 968 9.34 19.60 22.83
N ILE A 969 8.60 20.45 22.11
CA ILE A 969 8.78 21.93 22.10
C ILE A 969 8.74 22.48 23.53
N LYS A 970 7.67 22.19 24.29
CA LYS A 970 7.49 22.61 25.70
C LYS A 970 8.55 22.04 26.65
N MET A 971 9.29 21.01 26.23
CA MET A 971 10.39 20.40 26.96
C MET A 971 11.70 21.13 26.67
N CYS A 972 12.00 21.38 25.39
CA CYS A 972 13.15 22.19 24.96
C CYS A 972 13.13 23.61 25.57
N GLU A 973 11.97 24.28 25.61
CA GLU A 973 11.80 25.58 26.29
C GLU A 973 12.20 25.53 27.77
N LYS A 974 11.85 24.45 28.49
CA LYS A 974 12.10 24.29 29.93
C LYS A 974 13.52 23.86 30.25
N LEU A 975 14.16 23.13 29.34
CA LEU A 975 15.55 22.69 29.47
C LEU A 975 16.56 23.64 28.80
N GLN A 976 16.08 24.66 28.08
CA GLN A 976 16.86 25.67 27.36
C GLN A 976 17.69 25.10 26.19
N PHE A 977 17.14 24.10 25.49
CA PHE A 977 17.72 23.53 24.26
C PHE A 977 17.26 24.35 23.05
N ASN A 978 17.84 25.55 22.89
CA ASN A 978 17.37 26.55 21.91
C ASN A 978 17.57 26.12 20.45
N ASP A 979 18.58 25.28 20.20
CA ASP A 979 18.87 24.65 18.91
C ASP A 979 17.77 23.65 18.52
N LEU A 980 17.49 22.67 19.37
CA LEU A 980 16.42 21.68 19.14
C LEU A 980 15.03 22.32 19.12
N LEU A 981 14.82 23.39 19.91
CA LEU A 981 13.61 24.19 19.87
C LEU A 981 13.42 24.87 18.51
N SER A 982 14.50 25.35 17.88
CA SER A 982 14.42 25.95 16.55
C SER A 982 14.00 24.92 15.50
N GLU A 983 14.51 23.68 15.59
CA GLU A 983 14.22 22.64 14.60
C GLU A 983 12.79 22.08 14.74
N LEU A 984 12.35 21.78 15.97
CA LEU A 984 10.96 21.37 16.24
C LEU A 984 9.93 22.41 15.81
N ASN A 985 10.25 23.71 15.91
CA ASN A 985 9.38 24.77 15.41
C ASN A 985 9.32 24.85 13.87
N LYS A 986 10.37 24.42 13.13
CA LYS A 986 10.27 24.25 11.67
C LYS A 986 9.39 23.05 11.32
N ILE A 987 9.57 21.94 12.04
CA ILE A 987 8.83 20.68 11.82
C ILE A 987 7.33 20.90 12.02
N ILE A 988 6.92 21.60 13.09
CA ILE A 988 5.49 21.86 13.34
C ILE A 988 4.89 22.81 12.29
N VAL A 989 5.66 23.78 11.77
CA VAL A 989 5.24 24.67 10.66
C VAL A 989 5.18 23.96 9.31
N LYS A 990 5.87 22.82 9.12
CA LYS A 990 5.69 21.94 7.94
C LYS A 990 4.51 20.96 8.13
N LEU A 991 4.00 20.80 9.35
CA LEU A 991 2.89 19.90 9.69
C LEU A 991 1.52 20.62 9.66
N ASP A 992 1.48 21.89 10.06
CA ASP A 992 0.31 22.79 10.00
C ASP A 992 0.02 23.29 8.57
#